data_AF-A0A7W8F829-F1
#
_entry.id   AF-A0A7W8F829-F1
#
_cell.length_a   1.000
_cell.length_b   1.000
_cell.length_c   1.000
_cell.angle_alpha   90.00
_cell.angle_beta   90.00
_cell.angle_gamma   90.00
#
_symmetry.space_group_name_H-M   'P 1'
#
loop_
_entity.id
_entity.type
_entity.pdbx_description
1 polymer ?
#
loop_
_entity_poly.entity_id
_entity_poly.type
_entity_poly.pdbx_seq_one_letter_code
_entity_poly.pdbx_strand_id
1 'polypeptide(L)'
;MNTPQDHQAGPDGQGPHPERSATAPDTPDGAADATGAEESAGAEDETEHAWDSRRDLYRHSPGIMLGHSARIGGSLVGGDQHGVSGGHVTGDVILGGSKVEYHLGADTEERSGEIPGTEVEALARNFVYPPRDGSGAGADDTAPADGREPDEPWEPGSPFAQALADLRNHRVALLSGPATTGRRAAALMLLRAVGARSYRALDPALPPGRLAGELREGCGHLVADFATSAERPLREHHIRALSERLHATGSHLVLVVGPHPVVHGGVAPVPWQPPAPAALLAGHLRNEDIGGRGVDELLALDEVRSVLAHHRPVADTARFAARVAGYARGTVSLAEIGAFGHYAAERQVREWFDSADHTLHDKAFLIALATFDEAPYPLTAELSDVLFGFLQRIENPGEPARIPVFGTSSAQRVEQALADRYQEPEDTDWGPVLQTKVQFRDRLTAITLLREVWTGHPSARPALVAWLRRLADDPRPVVRTRAAATAAVMAEADLPSAMALLIRSWAADRRLRARLAAANALALAHHLGAPHVSRILAEWCTAPDHRLRWTAVRCYALVGDAFPQEALAALTEAVRGMESRGTPARGWAEERDDLAQSAAALLLAAGQEAAARDDWDAAAGLWDALPRLAHGTTRDFVLRTMVHACGPTDGPAGTGRPLLLDLFARADPRQGTDGAVLRHALAALWRRVLNDPVCSASGLSTMRQWVRAAEDDRGAETALAELMALLVVSAEDHRRLAYLLENLRGEADSAPPAVALRLHTLVSAPHVDARTAAATPSR
;
A
#
# COMPACT_ATOMS: atom_id res chain seq x y z
N MET A 1 -43.63 45.35 14.10
CA MET A 1 -44.62 45.74 15.12
C MET A 1 -46.01 45.60 14.51
N ASN A 2 -46.89 44.94 15.25
CA ASN A 2 -48.35 44.80 15.07
C ASN A 2 -48.87 43.94 13.92
N THR A 3 -48.97 42.63 14.21
CA THR A 3 -50.19 41.85 14.00
C THR A 3 -51.39 42.48 14.75
N PRO A 4 -52.62 42.14 14.36
CA PRO A 4 -53.32 41.07 15.09
C PRO A 4 -54.09 40.08 14.19
N GLN A 5 -54.12 38.83 14.67
CA GLN A 5 -55.08 37.78 14.32
C GLN A 5 -56.44 38.03 15.01
N ASP A 6 -57.52 37.50 14.41
CA ASP A 6 -58.54 36.62 15.03
C ASP A 6 -59.73 36.47 14.04
N HIS A 7 -60.02 35.29 13.49
CA HIS A 7 -60.76 34.11 14.01
C HIS A 7 -62.30 34.16 13.88
N GLN A 8 -62.83 33.09 13.24
CA GLN A 8 -64.19 32.46 13.35
C GLN A 8 -65.38 33.16 12.65
N ALA A 9 -66.41 32.50 12.07
CA ALA A 9 -66.89 31.12 11.96
C ALA A 9 -67.78 30.97 10.68
N GLY A 10 -68.05 29.74 10.21
CA GLY A 10 -68.93 29.42 9.05
C GLY A 10 -70.44 29.49 9.38
N PRO A 11 -71.35 28.68 8.76
CA PRO A 11 -71.30 27.84 7.55
C PRO A 11 -72.57 28.05 6.66
N ASP A 12 -72.98 27.02 5.90
CA ASP A 12 -74.17 26.89 5.02
C ASP A 12 -73.96 27.35 3.56
N GLY A 13 -74.23 26.55 2.52
CA GLY A 13 -74.85 25.24 2.45
C GLY A 13 -75.47 25.05 1.06
N GLN A 14 -75.10 23.94 0.41
CA GLN A 14 -75.89 23.14 -0.55
C GLN A 14 -76.24 23.75 -1.92
N GLY A 15 -76.05 23.06 -3.05
CA GLY A 15 -75.73 21.66 -3.26
C GLY A 15 -75.42 21.37 -4.75
N PRO A 16 -76.01 20.34 -5.35
CA PRO A 16 -75.62 18.93 -5.20
C PRO A 16 -75.45 18.28 -6.61
N HIS A 17 -74.78 17.15 -6.82
CA HIS A 17 -75.23 15.76 -6.61
C HIS A 17 -74.43 14.85 -7.60
N PRO A 18 -74.51 13.51 -7.53
CA PRO A 18 -73.35 12.62 -7.51
C PRO A 18 -73.48 11.45 -8.53
N GLU A 19 -72.60 10.45 -8.44
CA GLU A 19 -72.93 9.01 -8.43
C GLU A 19 -71.62 8.23 -8.13
N ARG A 20 -71.46 7.72 -6.90
CA ARG A 20 -71.58 6.31 -6.45
C ARG A 20 -70.42 5.40 -6.93
N SER A 21 -69.49 5.01 -6.05
CA SER A 21 -69.52 3.86 -5.09
C SER A 21 -69.15 2.54 -5.79
N ALA A 22 -68.40 1.58 -5.25
CA ALA A 22 -67.76 1.25 -3.96
C ALA A 22 -66.64 0.21 -4.30
N THR A 23 -65.64 -0.14 -3.49
CA THR A 23 -65.73 -0.88 -2.21
C THR A 23 -64.34 -1.01 -1.55
N ALA A 24 -64.24 -0.65 -0.28
CA ALA A 24 -63.46 -1.32 0.78
C ALA A 24 -64.51 -1.97 1.75
N PRO A 25 -64.23 -2.69 2.86
CA PRO A 25 -63.02 -2.75 3.70
C PRO A 25 -62.73 -4.14 4.35
N ASP A 26 -61.72 -4.25 5.21
CA ASP A 26 -61.91 -4.67 6.62
C ASP A 26 -60.57 -4.81 7.38
N THR A 27 -60.47 -4.03 8.46
CA THR A 27 -59.63 -4.27 9.63
C THR A 27 -60.38 -5.15 10.62
N PRO A 28 -59.66 -5.98 11.40
CA PRO A 28 -60.05 -6.21 12.78
C PRO A 28 -58.95 -5.81 13.75
N ASP A 29 -59.40 -5.18 14.82
CA ASP A 29 -58.68 -4.81 16.04
C ASP A 29 -58.47 -6.04 16.94
N GLY A 30 -57.38 -6.09 17.69
CA GLY A 30 -57.09 -7.21 18.61
C GLY A 30 -55.73 -7.13 19.28
N ALA A 31 -55.69 -6.53 20.47
CA ALA A 31 -54.54 -6.51 21.37
C ALA A 31 -54.20 -7.91 21.92
N ALA A 32 -52.96 -8.38 21.74
CA ALA A 32 -52.22 -9.27 22.64
C ALA A 32 -50.73 -9.41 22.24
N ASP A 33 -49.87 -9.37 23.25
CA ASP A 33 -48.47 -9.82 23.35
C ASP A 33 -47.36 -9.10 22.57
N ALA A 34 -46.77 -8.12 23.27
CA ALA A 34 -45.40 -7.68 23.08
C ALA A 34 -44.41 -8.81 23.43
N THR A 35 -43.86 -9.49 22.43
CA THR A 35 -42.57 -10.20 22.56
C THR A 35 -41.73 -10.04 21.29
N GLY A 36 -40.57 -9.40 21.46
CA GLY A 36 -39.34 -9.56 20.68
C GLY A 36 -39.44 -9.65 19.15
N ALA A 37 -39.45 -8.50 18.48
CA ALA A 37 -38.95 -8.38 17.12
C ALA A 37 -37.64 -7.57 17.18
N GLU A 38 -36.52 -8.25 17.42
CA GLU A 38 -35.22 -7.74 17.01
C GLU A 38 -35.23 -7.67 15.48
N GLU A 39 -35.15 -6.45 14.96
CA GLU A 39 -34.96 -6.19 13.54
C GLU A 39 -33.73 -6.96 13.02
N SER A 40 -33.96 -7.69 11.93
CA SER A 40 -32.97 -8.54 11.26
C SER A 40 -31.84 -7.71 10.64
N ALA A 41 -30.79 -7.45 11.42
CA ALA A 41 -29.48 -7.01 10.94
C ALA A 41 -28.62 -8.22 10.51
N GLY A 42 -29.14 -9.11 9.66
CA GLY A 42 -28.56 -10.45 9.49
C GLY A 42 -28.71 -11.09 8.12
N ALA A 43 -28.33 -10.39 7.05
CA ALA A 43 -28.33 -10.98 5.70
C ALA A 43 -27.09 -10.69 4.82
N GLU A 44 -26.03 -10.03 5.32
CA GLU A 44 -24.84 -9.70 4.48
C GLU A 44 -23.46 -10.05 5.06
N ASP A 45 -23.36 -10.66 6.25
CA ASP A 45 -22.07 -11.11 6.82
C ASP A 45 -21.89 -12.63 6.62
N GLU A 46 -21.98 -13.12 5.36
CA GLU A 46 -21.40 -14.44 5.05
C GLU A 46 -19.89 -14.36 5.30
N THR A 47 -19.37 -15.31 6.07
CA THR A 47 -17.95 -15.36 6.42
C THR A 47 -17.18 -15.73 5.17
N GLU A 48 -16.43 -14.78 4.61
CA GLU A 48 -15.51 -15.04 3.50
C GLU A 48 -14.56 -16.19 3.90
N HIS A 49 -14.34 -17.13 2.97
CA HIS A 49 -13.50 -18.30 3.22
C HIS A 49 -12.06 -17.86 3.54
N ALA A 50 -11.40 -18.54 4.48
CA ALA A 50 -10.10 -18.13 5.02
C ALA A 50 -9.01 -17.88 3.95
N TRP A 51 -9.02 -18.69 2.89
CA TRP A 51 -8.09 -18.55 1.76
C TRP A 51 -8.38 -17.30 0.93
N ASP A 52 -9.66 -16.95 0.73
CA ASP A 52 -10.05 -15.77 -0.04
C ASP A 52 -9.69 -14.50 0.72
N SER A 53 -9.92 -14.46 2.05
CA SER A 53 -9.45 -13.35 2.89
C SER A 53 -7.93 -13.21 2.89
N ARG A 54 -7.18 -14.32 2.82
CA ARG A 54 -5.71 -14.26 2.61
C ARG A 54 -5.41 -13.61 1.27
N ARG A 55 -6.02 -14.05 0.18
CA ARG A 55 -5.80 -13.46 -1.15
C ARG A 55 -6.17 -11.97 -1.18
N ASP A 56 -7.26 -11.57 -0.54
CA ASP A 56 -7.70 -10.19 -0.42
C ASP A 56 -6.69 -9.32 0.34
N LEU A 57 -6.16 -9.84 1.46
CA LEU A 57 -5.08 -9.20 2.22
C LEU A 57 -3.86 -8.93 1.34
N TYR A 58 -3.38 -9.93 0.60
CA TYR A 58 -2.21 -9.79 -0.28
C TYR A 58 -2.49 -8.86 -1.47
N ARG A 59 -3.71 -8.89 -2.03
CA ARG A 59 -4.11 -8.02 -3.15
C ARG A 59 -4.15 -6.54 -2.77
N HIS A 60 -4.61 -6.22 -1.56
CA HIS A 60 -4.85 -4.84 -1.16
C HIS A 60 -3.79 -4.25 -0.21
N SER A 61 -2.82 -5.02 0.23
CA SER A 61 -1.69 -4.49 1.02
C SER A 61 -0.68 -3.78 0.11
N PRO A 62 -0.11 -2.63 0.54
CA PRO A 62 0.92 -1.96 -0.24
C PRO A 62 2.16 -2.85 -0.38
N GLY A 63 2.83 -2.78 -1.54
CA GLY A 63 3.95 -3.66 -1.86
C GLY A 63 5.10 -3.61 -0.84
N ILE A 64 5.30 -2.46 -0.18
CA ILE A 64 6.33 -2.31 0.86
C ILE A 64 6.07 -3.13 2.13
N MET A 65 4.83 -3.53 2.39
CA MET A 65 4.48 -4.28 3.61
C MET A 65 4.59 -5.80 3.46
N LEU A 66 4.77 -6.31 2.23
CA LEU A 66 4.83 -7.73 1.94
C LEU A 66 6.16 -8.10 1.25
N GLY A 67 6.73 -9.25 1.60
CA GLY A 67 7.96 -9.79 0.97
C GLY A 67 9.27 -9.54 1.73
N HIS A 68 10.40 -9.95 1.14
CA HIS A 68 11.75 -9.81 1.75
C HIS A 68 12.17 -8.36 1.98
N SER A 69 11.56 -7.42 1.25
CA SER A 69 11.69 -5.97 1.40
C SER A 69 10.95 -5.39 2.61
N ALA A 70 10.00 -6.14 3.21
CA ALA A 70 9.26 -5.71 4.41
C ALA A 70 10.09 -5.85 5.71
N ARG A 71 11.26 -6.51 5.64
CA ARG A 71 12.20 -6.60 6.77
C ARG A 71 12.90 -5.25 6.96
N ILE A 72 12.21 -4.35 7.64
CA ILE A 72 12.81 -3.11 8.13
C ILE A 72 13.74 -3.51 9.28
N GLY A 73 15.01 -3.72 8.95
CA GLY A 73 16.06 -3.87 9.95
C GLY A 73 16.12 -2.59 10.78
N GLY A 74 15.77 -2.70 12.06
CA GLY A 74 15.87 -1.64 13.05
C GLY A 74 17.32 -1.19 13.20
N SER A 75 17.72 -0.23 12.37
CA SER A 75 18.95 0.52 12.53
C SER A 75 18.61 1.77 13.32
N LEU A 76 18.81 1.70 14.64
CA LEU A 76 18.99 2.85 15.52
C LEU A 76 20.18 3.68 15.00
N VAL A 77 19.94 4.54 14.00
CA VAL A 77 20.91 5.55 13.56
C VAL A 77 20.23 6.90 13.73
N GLY A 78 20.36 7.42 14.95
CA GLY A 78 19.76 8.69 15.35
C GLY A 78 19.94 9.04 16.83
N GLY A 79 20.24 8.06 17.71
CA GLY A 79 20.71 8.34 19.07
C GLY A 79 19.70 8.93 20.06
N ASP A 80 18.47 9.25 19.65
CA ASP A 80 17.47 9.82 20.58
C ASP A 80 16.45 8.77 21.03
N GLN A 81 16.65 8.26 22.24
CA GLN A 81 15.58 7.61 23.01
C GLN A 81 14.69 8.69 23.62
N HIS A 82 13.43 8.78 23.21
CA HIS A 82 12.43 9.54 23.94
C HIS A 82 11.61 8.60 24.82
N GLY A 83 12.04 8.51 26.07
CA GLY A 83 11.41 7.68 27.09
C GLY A 83 11.73 8.11 28.51
N VAL A 84 11.65 9.42 28.84
CA VAL A 84 11.51 9.88 30.24
C VAL A 84 10.61 11.12 30.29
N SER A 85 9.47 10.97 30.95
CA SER A 85 8.56 12.04 31.32
C SER A 85 9.10 12.86 32.50
N GLY A 86 9.10 14.19 32.39
CA GLY A 86 9.21 15.07 33.55
C GLY A 86 9.46 16.53 33.20
N GLY A 87 8.48 17.40 33.48
CA GLY A 87 8.69 18.85 33.44
C GLY A 87 7.40 19.65 33.55
N HIS A 88 7.19 20.28 34.70
CA HIS A 88 6.15 21.28 34.95
C HIS A 88 6.24 22.43 33.93
N VAL A 89 5.11 22.87 33.37
CA VAL A 89 5.02 24.08 32.56
C VAL A 89 4.57 25.23 33.45
N THR A 90 5.42 26.23 33.62
CA THR A 90 5.05 27.58 34.08
C THR A 90 5.23 28.54 32.93
N GLY A 91 4.14 29.15 32.48
CA GLY A 91 4.11 30.19 31.46
C GLY A 91 2.68 30.64 31.20
N ASP A 92 2.46 31.94 31.05
CA ASP A 92 1.14 32.55 30.94
C ASP A 92 0.43 32.20 29.63
N VAL A 93 -0.86 31.85 29.75
CA VAL A 93 -1.78 31.63 28.63
C VAL A 93 -2.28 32.98 28.12
N ILE A 94 -1.86 33.37 26.92
CA ILE A 94 -2.41 34.53 26.21
C ILE A 94 -3.51 34.02 25.27
N LEU A 95 -4.77 34.29 25.64
CA LEU A 95 -5.95 34.08 24.80
C LEU A 95 -6.00 35.14 23.70
N GLY A 96 -5.92 34.70 22.45
CA GLY A 96 -5.98 35.55 21.26
C GLY A 96 -7.35 36.19 21.06
N GLY A 97 -7.37 37.52 21.08
CA GLY A 97 -8.46 38.33 20.53
C GLY A 97 -8.22 38.61 19.05
N SER A 98 -9.28 38.57 18.26
CA SER A 98 -9.29 38.88 16.83
C SER A 98 -8.78 40.30 16.56
N LYS A 99 -7.59 40.40 15.97
CA LYS A 99 -7.05 41.67 15.45
C LYS A 99 -7.21 41.70 13.95
N VAL A 100 -8.06 42.61 13.47
CA VAL A 100 -8.06 43.04 12.06
C VAL A 100 -6.99 44.11 11.95
N GLU A 101 -5.86 43.78 11.33
CA GLU A 101 -4.80 44.74 11.03
C GLU A 101 -5.04 45.38 9.66
N TYR A 102 -5.21 46.70 9.66
CA TYR A 102 -5.11 47.52 8.45
C TYR A 102 -3.64 47.90 8.28
N HIS A 103 -2.94 47.30 7.31
CA HIS A 103 -1.59 47.73 6.92
C HIS A 103 -1.66 48.99 6.05
N LEU A 104 -1.61 50.15 6.71
CA LEU A 104 -1.36 51.46 6.09
C LEU A 104 0.02 51.94 6.56
N GLY A 105 1.07 51.36 5.97
CA GLY A 105 2.46 51.71 6.23
C GLY A 105 3.38 50.91 5.33
N ALA A 106 4.38 51.58 4.73
CA ALA A 106 5.37 50.91 3.88
C ALA A 106 6.15 49.86 4.69
N ASP A 107 6.16 48.62 4.21
CA ASP A 107 7.05 47.58 4.71
C ASP A 107 8.49 48.10 4.70
N THR A 108 9.10 48.19 5.89
CA THR A 108 10.47 48.68 6.10
C THR A 108 11.46 47.54 6.38
N GLU A 109 11.02 46.29 6.32
CA GLU A 109 11.93 45.13 6.27
C GLU A 109 12.47 44.97 4.85
N GLU A 110 13.78 45.18 4.65
CA GLU A 110 14.44 44.79 3.40
C GLU A 110 14.45 43.26 3.30
N ARG A 111 13.46 42.69 2.61
CA ARG A 111 13.32 41.24 2.37
C ARG A 111 14.14 40.72 1.18
N SER A 112 14.90 41.59 0.51
CA SER A 112 15.72 41.27 -0.66
C SER A 112 17.20 41.54 -0.38
N GLY A 113 18.05 40.51 -0.53
CA GLY A 113 19.44 40.53 -0.06
C GLY A 113 20.46 40.06 -1.09
N GLU A 114 21.74 40.35 -0.84
CA GLU A 114 22.85 39.88 -1.67
C GLU A 114 23.05 38.37 -1.51
N ILE A 115 23.34 37.68 -2.62
CA ILE A 115 23.77 36.28 -2.62
C ILE A 115 25.30 36.29 -2.75
N PRO A 116 26.06 35.73 -1.79
CA PRO A 116 27.51 35.73 -1.84
C PRO A 116 28.05 35.06 -3.12
N GLY A 117 28.96 35.71 -3.83
CA GLY A 117 29.59 35.12 -5.02
C GLY A 117 30.34 33.81 -4.72
N THR A 118 30.83 33.63 -3.50
CA THR A 118 31.43 32.36 -3.03
C THR A 118 30.45 31.20 -3.01
N GLU A 119 29.17 31.44 -2.72
CA GLU A 119 28.10 30.45 -2.80
C GLU A 119 27.90 30.01 -4.25
N VAL A 120 27.87 30.96 -5.19
CA VAL A 120 27.69 30.69 -6.62
C VAL A 120 28.87 29.92 -7.21
N GLU A 121 30.11 30.28 -6.85
CA GLU A 121 31.29 29.52 -7.32
C GLU A 121 31.39 28.13 -6.66
N ALA A 122 30.96 27.97 -5.42
CA ALA A 122 30.88 26.65 -4.78
C ALA A 122 29.85 25.75 -5.49
N LEU A 123 28.70 26.32 -5.84
CA LEU A 123 27.66 25.64 -6.61
C LEU A 123 28.17 25.25 -8.01
N ALA A 124 28.89 26.15 -8.69
CA ALA A 124 29.39 25.93 -10.04
C ALA A 124 30.34 24.73 -10.14
N ARG A 125 31.13 24.45 -9.09
CA ARG A 125 32.00 23.26 -9.07
C ARG A 125 31.19 21.97 -9.19
N ASN A 126 30.05 21.91 -8.51
CA ASN A 126 29.26 20.68 -8.36
C ASN A 126 28.03 20.63 -9.29
N PHE A 127 27.83 21.64 -10.13
CA PHE A 127 26.66 21.69 -10.99
C PHE A 127 26.82 20.73 -12.17
N VAL A 128 25.82 19.87 -12.35
CA VAL A 128 25.74 18.94 -13.49
C VAL A 128 24.68 19.47 -14.46
N TYR A 129 25.09 19.71 -15.70
CA TYR A 129 24.19 20.19 -16.74
C TYR A 129 23.21 19.09 -17.16
N PRO A 130 21.91 19.39 -17.29
CA PRO A 130 20.93 18.42 -17.78
C PRO A 130 21.15 18.12 -19.27
N PRO A 131 20.96 16.87 -19.71
CA PRO A 131 21.00 16.53 -21.12
C PRO A 131 19.80 17.10 -21.88
N ARG A 132 19.80 16.99 -23.21
CA ARG A 132 18.62 17.30 -24.03
C ARG A 132 17.47 16.31 -23.77
N ASP A 133 16.24 16.82 -23.66
CA ASP A 133 15.03 16.01 -23.50
C ASP A 133 14.93 14.93 -24.62
N GLY A 134 14.83 13.65 -24.23
CA GLY A 134 14.44 12.56 -25.12
C GLY A 134 15.35 11.33 -25.24
N SER A 135 16.53 11.26 -24.62
CA SER A 135 17.38 10.05 -24.68
C SER A 135 17.29 9.21 -23.41
N GLY A 136 16.15 8.56 -23.20
CA GLY A 136 16.12 7.30 -22.47
C GLY A 136 16.56 6.19 -23.43
N ALA A 137 17.67 5.52 -23.11
CA ALA A 137 18.08 4.21 -23.65
C ALA A 137 17.91 3.99 -25.17
N GLY A 138 18.90 4.40 -25.94
CA GLY A 138 19.03 4.02 -27.35
C GLY A 138 20.37 4.47 -27.89
N ALA A 139 21.35 3.56 -27.86
CA ALA A 139 22.59 3.75 -28.58
C ALA A 139 22.27 3.77 -30.08
N ASP A 140 22.32 4.93 -30.71
CA ASP A 140 22.66 5.02 -32.12
C ASP A 140 23.48 6.28 -32.37
N ASP A 141 24.78 6.05 -32.43
CA ASP A 141 25.84 7.02 -32.67
C ASP A 141 25.81 7.37 -34.16
N THR A 142 25.01 8.36 -34.55
CA THR A 142 25.07 8.94 -35.88
C THR A 142 25.30 10.45 -35.79
N ALA A 143 26.58 10.79 -35.78
CA ALA A 143 27.06 12.16 -35.96
C ALA A 143 26.56 12.77 -37.27
N PRO A 144 26.23 14.07 -37.27
CA PRO A 144 26.59 14.94 -38.37
C PRO A 144 27.75 15.82 -37.93
N ALA A 145 28.87 15.65 -38.62
CA ALA A 145 29.94 16.63 -38.64
C ALA A 145 29.42 17.91 -39.31
N ASP A 146 29.34 18.99 -38.54
CA ASP A 146 29.56 20.35 -39.05
C ASP A 146 29.98 21.26 -37.89
N GLY A 147 31.06 22.02 -38.14
CA GLY A 147 31.96 22.53 -37.11
C GLY A 147 31.39 23.65 -36.23
N ARG A 148 31.33 23.38 -34.92
CA ARG A 148 31.09 24.38 -33.88
C ARG A 148 32.09 24.26 -32.74
N GLU A 149 32.45 25.41 -32.18
CA GLU A 149 33.53 25.63 -31.21
C GLU A 149 33.42 24.74 -29.95
N PRO A 150 34.53 24.29 -29.35
CA PRO A 150 34.53 23.29 -28.27
C PRO A 150 34.27 23.81 -26.83
N ASP A 151 33.82 25.04 -26.60
CA ASP A 151 34.04 25.71 -25.30
C ASP A 151 32.85 25.83 -24.32
N GLU A 152 31.64 25.34 -24.64
CA GLU A 152 30.48 25.43 -23.72
C GLU A 152 30.12 24.05 -23.11
N PRO A 153 30.03 23.89 -21.77
CA PRO A 153 29.84 22.60 -21.09
C PRO A 153 28.39 22.04 -21.12
N TRP A 154 27.46 22.69 -21.82
CA TRP A 154 26.05 22.28 -21.91
C TRP A 154 25.68 21.85 -23.33
N GLU A 155 24.74 20.90 -23.44
CA GLU A 155 24.26 20.42 -24.74
C GLU A 155 23.30 21.44 -25.39
N PRO A 156 23.44 21.71 -26.70
CA PRO A 156 22.49 22.52 -27.45
C PRO A 156 21.06 21.94 -27.39
N GLY A 157 20.09 22.78 -27.02
CA GLY A 157 18.70 22.36 -26.90
C GLY A 157 18.34 21.72 -25.55
N SER A 158 19.28 21.57 -24.62
CA SER A 158 18.98 21.26 -23.22
C SER A 158 18.12 22.35 -22.55
N PRO A 159 17.39 22.06 -21.46
CA PRO A 159 16.66 23.08 -20.70
C PRO A 159 17.55 24.25 -20.25
N PHE A 160 18.82 23.96 -19.93
CA PHE A 160 19.80 25.00 -19.60
C PHE A 160 20.12 25.91 -20.79
N ALA A 161 20.40 25.33 -21.96
CA ALA A 161 20.71 26.10 -23.16
C ALA A 161 19.51 26.96 -23.62
N GLN A 162 18.29 26.44 -23.51
CA GLN A 162 17.06 27.18 -23.82
C GLN A 162 16.87 28.38 -22.89
N ALA A 163 16.92 28.15 -21.57
CA ALA A 163 16.78 29.22 -20.59
C ALA A 163 17.90 30.27 -20.69
N LEU A 164 19.12 29.86 -21.06
CA LEU A 164 20.24 30.77 -21.29
C LEU A 164 20.03 31.63 -22.54
N ALA A 165 19.48 31.07 -23.62
CA ALA A 165 19.12 31.82 -24.81
C ALA A 165 18.05 32.88 -24.51
N ASP A 166 17.01 32.51 -23.75
CA ASP A 166 15.98 33.45 -23.31
C ASP A 166 16.57 34.57 -22.43
N LEU A 167 17.46 34.20 -21.50
CA LEU A 167 18.14 35.17 -20.64
C LEU A 167 19.02 36.14 -21.44
N ARG A 168 19.70 35.66 -22.49
CA ARG A 168 20.52 36.51 -23.38
C ARG A 168 19.67 37.44 -24.24
N ASN A 169 18.55 36.94 -24.78
CA ASN A 169 17.68 37.68 -25.70
C ASN A 169 16.76 38.68 -25.00
N HIS A 170 16.20 38.30 -23.86
CA HIS A 170 15.16 39.06 -23.16
C HIS A 170 15.61 39.63 -21.81
N ARG A 171 16.84 39.29 -21.35
CA ARG A 171 17.36 39.60 -20.00
C ARG A 171 16.52 39.02 -18.85
N VAL A 172 15.47 38.28 -19.17
CA VAL A 172 14.56 37.59 -18.25
C VAL A 172 14.42 36.15 -18.72
N ALA A 173 14.60 35.19 -17.80
CA ALA A 173 14.27 33.79 -18.04
C ALA A 173 13.31 33.27 -16.96
N LEU A 174 12.40 32.39 -17.35
CA LEU A 174 11.45 31.73 -16.46
C LEU A 174 11.78 30.24 -16.40
N LEU A 175 12.12 29.74 -15.22
CA LEU A 175 12.28 28.31 -14.97
C LEU A 175 11.05 27.78 -14.25
N SER A 176 10.40 26.75 -14.80
CA SER A 176 9.27 26.08 -14.16
C SER A 176 9.66 24.68 -13.67
N GLY A 177 9.04 24.22 -12.59
CA GLY A 177 9.23 22.85 -12.10
C GLY A 177 9.13 22.73 -10.59
N PRO A 178 9.24 21.51 -10.03
CA PRO A 178 9.24 21.30 -8.58
C PRO A 178 10.44 21.91 -7.86
N ALA A 179 10.26 22.31 -6.59
CA ALA A 179 11.34 22.81 -5.73
C ALA A 179 12.49 21.81 -5.54
N THR A 180 12.20 20.52 -5.69
CA THR A 180 13.13 19.41 -5.49
C THR A 180 14.09 19.15 -6.65
N THR A 181 13.97 19.86 -7.77
CA THR A 181 14.74 19.64 -9.00
C THR A 181 16.07 20.41 -9.07
N GLY A 182 16.42 21.19 -8.05
CA GLY A 182 17.61 22.04 -8.10
C GLY A 182 17.46 23.26 -9.01
N ARG A 183 16.24 23.62 -9.42
CA ARG A 183 15.93 24.82 -10.24
C ARG A 183 16.53 26.14 -9.71
N ARG A 184 16.66 26.30 -8.38
CA ARG A 184 17.36 27.45 -7.77
C ARG A 184 18.84 27.46 -8.14
N ALA A 185 19.49 26.30 -8.07
CA ALA A 185 20.89 26.16 -8.47
C ALA A 185 21.06 26.46 -9.96
N ALA A 186 20.16 25.94 -10.79
CA ALA A 186 20.14 26.22 -12.23
C ALA A 186 20.03 27.71 -12.52
N ALA A 187 19.13 28.43 -11.83
CA ALA A 187 18.96 29.86 -11.99
C ALA A 187 20.26 30.65 -11.69
N LEU A 188 20.98 30.28 -10.63
CA LEU A 188 22.28 30.89 -10.31
C LEU A 188 23.34 30.58 -11.38
N MET A 189 23.33 29.35 -11.92
CA MET A 189 24.23 28.97 -13.01
C MET A 189 23.93 29.68 -14.32
N LEU A 190 22.65 29.95 -14.63
CA LEU A 190 22.27 30.78 -15.76
C LEU A 190 22.81 32.21 -15.60
N LEU A 191 22.59 32.84 -14.44
CA LEU A 191 23.11 34.18 -14.14
C LEU A 191 24.65 34.23 -14.23
N ARG A 192 25.33 33.19 -13.77
CA ARG A 192 26.78 33.05 -13.92
C ARG A 192 27.18 32.94 -15.40
N ALA A 193 26.46 32.15 -16.20
CA ALA A 193 26.75 31.92 -17.61
C ALA A 193 26.52 33.16 -18.51
N VAL A 194 25.64 34.10 -18.13
CA VAL A 194 25.56 35.43 -18.78
C VAL A 194 26.62 36.42 -18.27
N GLY A 195 27.48 36.02 -17.34
CA GLY A 195 28.60 36.84 -16.85
C GLY A 195 28.23 37.83 -15.74
N ALA A 196 27.17 37.57 -14.97
CA ALA A 196 26.86 38.38 -13.79
C ALA A 196 28.00 38.30 -12.75
N ARG A 197 28.37 39.44 -12.16
CA ARG A 197 29.43 39.52 -11.15
C ARG A 197 28.92 39.70 -9.72
N SER A 198 27.68 40.18 -9.58
CA SER A 198 26.97 40.31 -8.31
C SER A 198 25.60 39.65 -8.43
N TYR A 199 25.10 39.13 -7.32
CA TYR A 199 23.87 38.34 -7.28
C TYR A 199 22.96 38.86 -6.17
N ARG A 200 21.66 38.98 -6.45
CA ARG A 200 20.67 39.45 -5.47
C ARG A 200 19.42 38.57 -5.47
N ALA A 201 19.05 38.07 -4.30
CA ALA A 201 17.77 37.42 -4.06
C ALA A 201 16.70 38.49 -3.85
N LEU A 202 15.61 38.37 -4.60
CA LEU A 202 14.43 39.22 -4.47
C LEU A 202 13.33 38.46 -3.72
N ASP A 203 12.54 39.19 -2.93
CA ASP A 203 11.44 38.62 -2.15
C ASP A 203 10.35 38.00 -3.08
N PRO A 204 10.06 36.70 -2.97
CA PRO A 204 9.03 36.04 -3.79
C PRO A 204 7.61 36.51 -3.50
N ALA A 205 7.35 37.16 -2.35
CA ALA A 205 6.05 37.72 -2.01
C ALA A 205 5.73 39.01 -2.77
N LEU A 206 6.72 39.63 -3.44
CA LEU A 206 6.52 40.85 -4.20
C LEU A 206 5.55 40.64 -5.37
N PRO A 207 4.56 41.53 -5.56
CA PRO A 207 3.70 41.42 -6.73
C PRO A 207 4.51 41.71 -8.01
N PRO A 208 4.15 41.09 -9.17
CA PRO A 208 4.93 41.20 -10.40
C PRO A 208 5.26 42.64 -10.82
N GLY A 209 4.33 43.59 -10.64
CA GLY A 209 4.52 45.00 -10.99
C GLY A 209 5.52 45.75 -10.11
N ARG A 210 5.92 45.21 -8.95
CA ARG A 210 6.88 45.84 -8.03
C ARG A 210 8.32 45.35 -8.24
N LEU A 211 8.51 44.20 -8.89
CA LEU A 211 9.84 43.63 -9.14
C LEU A 211 10.79 44.59 -9.86
N ALA A 212 10.29 45.37 -10.82
CA ALA A 212 11.10 46.32 -11.58
C ALA A 212 11.74 47.42 -10.71
N GLY A 213 11.15 47.73 -9.55
CA GLY A 213 11.67 48.73 -8.61
C GLY A 213 12.83 48.22 -7.76
N GLU A 214 12.98 46.90 -7.62
CA GLU A 214 14.03 46.27 -6.80
C GLU A 214 15.31 45.93 -7.57
N LEU A 215 15.29 46.15 -8.90
CA LEU A 215 16.41 45.86 -9.79
C LEU A 215 17.57 46.84 -9.57
N ARG A 216 18.77 46.30 -9.39
CA ARG A 216 20.03 47.02 -9.28
C ARG A 216 20.81 46.96 -10.59
N GLU A 217 21.71 47.91 -10.79
CA GLU A 217 22.55 48.01 -11.99
C GLU A 217 23.65 46.94 -12.01
N GLY A 218 23.90 46.34 -13.18
CA GLY A 218 24.95 45.34 -13.40
C GLY A 218 24.85 44.05 -12.55
N CYS A 219 23.64 43.71 -12.06
CA CYS A 219 23.41 42.62 -11.11
C CYS A 219 22.59 41.48 -11.71
N GLY A 220 22.88 40.25 -11.30
CA GLY A 220 22.04 39.07 -11.56
C GLY A 220 20.99 38.88 -10.46
N HIS A 221 19.72 39.00 -10.82
CA HIS A 221 18.61 38.90 -9.87
C HIS A 221 17.97 37.52 -9.93
N LEU A 222 17.63 36.98 -8.76
CA LEU A 222 16.92 35.72 -8.61
C LEU A 222 15.65 35.96 -7.80
N VAL A 223 14.51 35.53 -8.31
CA VAL A 223 13.31 35.30 -7.50
C VAL A 223 13.10 33.80 -7.43
N ALA A 224 13.42 33.19 -6.27
CA ALA A 224 13.21 31.78 -6.04
C ALA A 224 11.75 31.54 -5.62
N ASP A 225 11.09 30.52 -6.18
CA ASP A 225 9.75 30.10 -5.78
C ASP A 225 8.67 31.18 -5.91
N PHE A 226 8.71 31.96 -6.99
CA PHE A 226 7.74 33.01 -7.30
C PHE A 226 6.33 32.44 -7.48
N ALA A 227 5.41 32.88 -6.61
CA ALA A 227 4.04 32.40 -6.60
C ALA A 227 3.22 33.02 -7.72
N THR A 228 2.86 32.21 -8.72
CA THR A 228 1.88 32.58 -9.76
C THR A 228 0.57 31.84 -9.51
N SER A 229 -0.54 32.56 -9.48
CA SER A 229 -1.87 31.97 -9.34
C SER A 229 -2.84 32.60 -10.33
N ALA A 230 -4.06 32.05 -10.44
CA ALA A 230 -5.12 32.68 -11.24
C ALA A 230 -5.44 34.12 -10.76
N GLU A 231 -5.30 34.38 -9.46
CA GLU A 231 -5.50 35.71 -8.87
C GLU A 231 -4.30 36.64 -9.09
N ARG A 232 -3.08 36.08 -9.16
CA ARG A 232 -1.83 36.81 -9.37
C ARG A 232 -1.03 36.23 -10.56
N PRO A 233 -1.52 36.37 -11.81
CA PRO A 233 -0.84 35.83 -12.97
C PRO A 233 0.35 36.72 -13.37
N LEU A 234 1.40 36.09 -13.90
CA LEU A 234 2.49 36.83 -14.54
C LEU A 234 2.08 37.18 -15.97
N ARG A 235 1.71 38.45 -16.19
CA ARG A 235 1.20 38.95 -17.48
C ARG A 235 2.31 39.49 -18.38
N GLU A 236 2.05 39.53 -19.68
CA GLU A 236 3.00 39.96 -20.70
C GLU A 236 3.58 41.37 -20.46
N HIS A 237 2.74 42.33 -20.04
CA HIS A 237 3.22 43.68 -19.76
C HIS A 237 4.17 43.75 -18.56
N HIS A 238 4.05 42.85 -17.58
CA HIS A 238 5.03 42.75 -16.49
C HIS A 238 6.39 42.29 -17.03
N ILE A 239 6.39 41.26 -17.90
CA ILE A 239 7.61 40.72 -18.51
C ILE A 239 8.29 41.76 -19.41
N ARG A 240 7.51 42.48 -20.23
CA ARG A 240 8.04 43.56 -21.08
C ARG A 240 8.65 44.69 -20.26
N ALA A 241 7.97 45.15 -19.21
CA ALA A 241 8.49 46.19 -18.32
C ALA A 241 9.79 45.76 -17.61
N LEU A 242 9.87 44.50 -17.17
CA LEU A 242 11.10 43.94 -16.59
C LEU A 242 12.22 43.88 -17.64
N SER A 243 11.95 43.37 -18.83
CA SER A 243 12.92 43.29 -19.93
C SER A 243 13.47 44.67 -20.29
N GLU A 244 12.61 45.68 -20.48
CA GLU A 244 13.04 47.06 -20.77
C GLU A 244 13.95 47.62 -19.67
N ARG A 245 13.56 47.43 -18.40
CA ARG A 245 14.35 47.91 -17.26
C ARG A 245 15.70 47.21 -17.15
N LEU A 246 15.74 45.88 -17.34
CA LEU A 246 16.96 45.07 -17.27
C LEU A 246 17.94 45.39 -18.39
N HIS A 247 17.43 45.67 -19.61
CA HIS A 247 18.27 46.18 -20.70
C HIS A 247 18.87 47.55 -20.35
N ALA A 248 18.07 48.45 -19.78
CA ALA A 248 18.54 49.79 -19.40
C ALA A 248 19.60 49.77 -18.30
N THR A 249 19.56 48.78 -17.39
CA THR A 249 20.50 48.67 -16.26
C THR A 249 21.63 47.66 -16.48
N GLY A 250 21.70 47.01 -17.66
CA GLY A 250 22.69 45.98 -17.94
C GLY A 250 22.61 44.75 -17.02
N SER A 251 21.42 44.46 -16.50
CA SER A 251 21.17 43.43 -15.48
C SER A 251 20.41 42.24 -16.06
N HIS A 252 20.34 41.15 -15.30
CA HIS A 252 19.58 39.95 -15.67
C HIS A 252 18.66 39.52 -14.54
N LEU A 253 17.58 38.83 -14.86
CA LEU A 253 16.63 38.27 -13.90
C LEU A 253 16.26 36.84 -14.27
N VAL A 254 16.33 35.92 -13.31
CA VAL A 254 15.74 34.59 -13.44
C VAL A 254 14.60 34.46 -12.43
N LEU A 255 13.41 34.12 -12.96
CA LEU A 255 12.21 33.82 -12.18
C LEU A 255 12.04 32.31 -12.09
N VAL A 256 12.04 31.77 -10.88
CA VAL A 256 11.78 30.35 -10.64
C VAL A 256 10.34 30.20 -10.18
N VAL A 257 9.50 29.54 -10.97
CA VAL A 257 8.06 29.38 -10.74
C VAL A 257 7.69 27.92 -10.55
N GLY A 258 6.62 27.63 -9.80
CA GLY A 258 6.12 26.27 -9.58
C GLY A 258 5.85 25.47 -10.87
N PRO A 259 5.56 24.16 -10.77
CA PRO A 259 5.38 23.29 -11.94
C PRO A 259 4.13 23.61 -12.77
N HIS A 260 3.17 24.32 -12.20
CA HIS A 260 1.93 24.73 -12.87
C HIS A 260 1.81 26.27 -12.88
N PRO A 261 2.73 26.99 -13.55
CA PRO A 261 2.78 28.44 -13.45
C PRO A 261 1.68 29.09 -14.28
N VAL A 262 1.05 30.14 -13.74
CA VAL A 262 0.03 30.92 -14.45
C VAL A 262 0.71 32.12 -15.10
N VAL A 263 1.17 31.93 -16.34
CA VAL A 263 1.86 32.94 -17.15
C VAL A 263 1.06 33.23 -18.42
N HIS A 264 0.90 34.51 -18.73
CA HIS A 264 0.24 34.97 -19.96
C HIS A 264 1.22 35.81 -20.78
N GLY A 265 1.49 35.44 -22.03
CA GLY A 265 2.36 36.20 -22.95
C GLY A 265 3.27 35.30 -23.79
N GLY A 266 4.21 35.93 -24.50
CA GLY A 266 5.10 35.25 -25.45
C GLY A 266 6.36 34.60 -24.85
N VAL A 267 6.65 34.78 -23.56
CA VAL A 267 7.79 34.10 -22.89
C VAL A 267 7.27 32.86 -22.19
N ALA A 268 7.58 31.69 -22.76
CA ALA A 268 7.20 30.40 -22.21
C ALA A 268 8.12 30.03 -21.04
N PRO A 269 7.59 29.56 -19.89
CA PRO A 269 8.42 28.98 -18.84
C PRO A 269 9.16 27.74 -19.36
N VAL A 270 10.47 27.70 -19.17
CA VAL A 270 11.30 26.54 -19.51
C VAL A 270 11.13 25.46 -18.42
N PRO A 271 10.58 24.28 -18.74
CA PRO A 271 10.44 23.20 -17.77
C PRO A 271 11.82 22.67 -17.37
N TRP A 272 12.17 22.84 -16.10
CA TRP A 272 13.44 22.42 -15.55
C TRP A 272 13.38 20.94 -15.14
N GLN A 273 14.24 20.13 -15.75
CA GLN A 273 14.45 18.73 -15.40
C GLN A 273 15.88 18.55 -14.87
N PRO A 274 16.06 17.90 -13.71
CA PRO A 274 17.38 17.59 -13.20
C PRO A 274 18.04 16.47 -14.01
N PRO A 275 19.38 16.38 -14.02
CA PRO A 275 20.09 15.21 -14.54
C PRO A 275 19.66 13.91 -13.83
N ALA A 276 19.88 12.77 -14.49
CA ALA A 276 19.62 11.46 -13.88
C ALA A 276 20.37 11.32 -12.53
N PRO A 277 19.77 10.68 -11.50
CA PRO A 277 20.37 10.59 -10.16
C PRO A 277 21.80 10.05 -10.14
N ALA A 278 22.11 9.05 -10.96
CA ALA A 278 23.46 8.50 -11.09
C ALA A 278 24.46 9.51 -11.68
N ALA A 279 24.06 10.29 -12.69
CA ALA A 279 24.89 11.33 -13.28
C ALA A 279 25.13 12.49 -12.30
N LEU A 280 24.10 12.86 -11.54
CA LEU A 280 24.20 13.86 -10.48
C LEU A 280 25.17 13.40 -9.39
N LEU A 281 25.02 12.16 -8.88
CA LEU A 281 25.94 11.60 -7.89
C LEU A 281 27.38 11.54 -8.41
N ALA A 282 27.58 11.06 -9.65
CA ALA A 282 28.89 11.02 -10.29
C ALA A 282 29.53 12.42 -10.35
N GLY A 283 28.76 13.44 -10.74
CA GLY A 283 29.23 14.82 -10.81
C GLY A 283 29.66 15.37 -9.45
N HIS A 284 28.90 15.09 -8.39
CA HIS A 284 29.29 15.46 -7.03
C HIS A 284 30.57 14.73 -6.56
N LEU A 285 30.71 13.43 -6.86
CA LEU A 285 31.86 12.65 -6.45
C LEU A 285 33.18 13.04 -7.16
N ARG A 286 33.12 13.61 -8.36
CA ARG A 286 34.32 14.05 -9.11
C ARG A 286 35.14 15.12 -8.37
N ASN A 287 34.49 15.91 -7.53
CA ASN A 287 35.14 17.00 -6.78
C ASN A 287 35.43 16.63 -5.32
N GLU A 288 35.03 15.43 -4.89
CA GLU A 288 35.23 14.94 -3.54
C GLU A 288 36.50 14.09 -3.45
N ASP A 289 37.12 14.07 -2.27
CA ASP A 289 38.18 13.10 -1.98
C ASP A 289 37.58 11.72 -1.77
N ILE A 290 37.74 10.86 -2.77
CA ILE A 290 37.26 9.48 -2.80
C ILE A 290 38.37 8.44 -2.55
N GLY A 291 39.48 8.84 -1.93
CA GLY A 291 40.49 7.89 -1.41
C GLY A 291 41.12 6.97 -2.46
N GLY A 292 41.17 7.40 -3.73
CA GLY A 292 41.72 6.64 -4.85
C GLY A 292 40.78 5.61 -5.49
N ARG A 293 39.53 5.51 -5.02
CA ARG A 293 38.50 4.66 -5.67
C ARG A 293 37.96 5.28 -6.95
N GLY A 294 37.43 4.45 -7.85
CA GLY A 294 36.75 4.93 -9.05
C GLY A 294 35.30 5.36 -8.76
N VAL A 295 34.81 6.38 -9.47
CA VAL A 295 33.38 6.77 -9.38
C VAL A 295 32.47 5.61 -9.82
N ASP A 296 32.84 4.91 -10.90
CA ASP A 296 32.07 3.77 -11.41
C ASP A 296 32.03 2.59 -10.42
N GLU A 297 33.11 2.38 -9.65
CA GLU A 297 33.16 1.40 -8.57
C GLU A 297 32.14 1.74 -7.48
N LEU A 298 32.09 3.01 -7.06
CA LEU A 298 31.15 3.48 -6.04
C LEU A 298 29.68 3.42 -6.51
N LEU A 299 29.42 3.73 -7.78
CA LEU A 299 28.09 3.60 -8.39
C LEU A 299 27.64 2.14 -8.58
N ALA A 300 28.59 1.20 -8.62
CA ALA A 300 28.30 -0.21 -8.77
C ALA A 300 27.89 -0.91 -7.46
N LEU A 301 28.09 -0.26 -6.30
CA LEU A 301 27.68 -0.80 -5.00
C LEU A 301 26.17 -0.99 -4.93
N ASP A 302 25.72 -2.15 -4.42
CA ASP A 302 24.30 -2.50 -4.35
C ASP A 302 23.52 -1.52 -3.46
N GLU A 303 24.13 -1.05 -2.37
CA GLU A 303 23.55 -0.06 -1.47
C GLU A 303 23.35 1.30 -2.17
N VAL A 304 24.30 1.70 -3.01
CA VAL A 304 24.21 2.94 -3.81
C VAL A 304 23.12 2.81 -4.87
N ARG A 305 23.08 1.68 -5.58
CA ARG A 305 22.03 1.39 -6.57
C ARG A 305 20.64 1.38 -5.95
N SER A 306 20.51 0.79 -4.76
CA SER A 306 19.26 0.76 -3.99
C SER A 306 18.74 2.17 -3.65
N VAL A 307 19.63 3.06 -3.18
CA VAL A 307 19.27 4.45 -2.89
C VAL A 307 18.90 5.23 -4.16
N LEU A 308 19.63 5.02 -5.26
CA LEU A 308 19.41 5.71 -6.54
C LEU A 308 18.20 5.18 -7.33
N ALA A 309 17.72 3.97 -7.04
CA ALA A 309 16.57 3.38 -7.72
C ALA A 309 15.27 4.17 -7.48
N HIS A 310 15.24 5.03 -6.47
CA HIS A 310 14.07 5.84 -6.11
C HIS A 310 14.38 7.31 -6.36
N HIS A 311 13.43 8.04 -6.97
CA HIS A 311 13.60 9.46 -7.22
C HIS A 311 13.51 10.24 -5.90
N ARG A 312 14.56 11.02 -5.61
CA ARG A 312 14.70 11.84 -4.41
C ARG A 312 14.96 13.30 -4.78
N PRO A 313 14.69 14.25 -3.88
CA PRO A 313 15.14 15.63 -4.07
C PRO A 313 16.63 15.70 -4.40
N VAL A 314 17.00 16.60 -5.32
CA VAL A 314 18.40 16.84 -5.73
C VAL A 314 19.29 17.16 -4.52
N ALA A 315 18.75 17.88 -3.53
CA ALA A 315 19.45 18.19 -2.29
C ALA A 315 19.85 16.94 -1.49
N ASP A 316 19.04 15.88 -1.52
CA ASP A 316 19.37 14.61 -0.84
C ASP A 316 20.45 13.85 -1.60
N THR A 317 20.46 13.91 -2.94
CA THR A 317 21.54 13.30 -3.74
C THR A 317 22.90 13.97 -3.45
N ALA A 318 22.92 15.30 -3.29
CA ALA A 318 24.12 16.02 -2.91
C ALA A 318 24.63 15.60 -1.52
N ARG A 319 23.72 15.38 -0.55
CA ARG A 319 24.09 14.87 0.79
C ARG A 319 24.56 13.42 0.74
N PHE A 320 23.93 12.61 -0.10
CA PHE A 320 24.32 11.23 -0.31
C PHE A 320 25.74 11.13 -0.87
N ALA A 321 26.11 12.02 -1.80
CA ALA A 321 27.47 12.09 -2.33
C ALA A 321 28.52 12.25 -1.23
N ALA A 322 28.27 13.11 -0.23
CA ALA A 322 29.17 13.28 0.91
C ALA A 322 29.31 11.99 1.76
N ARG A 323 28.23 11.22 1.92
CA ARG A 323 28.25 9.91 2.61
C ARG A 323 29.04 8.87 1.82
N VAL A 324 28.81 8.78 0.51
CA VAL A 324 29.54 7.88 -0.39
C VAL A 324 31.04 8.22 -0.43
N ALA A 325 31.40 9.51 -0.47
CA ALA A 325 32.79 9.95 -0.34
C ALA A 325 33.39 9.58 1.03
N GLY A 326 32.60 9.70 2.10
CA GLY A 326 32.98 9.23 3.43
C GLY A 326 33.24 7.72 3.49
N TYR A 327 32.44 6.92 2.80
CA TYR A 327 32.68 5.47 2.66
C TYR A 327 33.97 5.19 1.90
N ALA A 328 34.21 5.91 0.80
CA ALA A 328 35.44 5.78 0.02
C ALA A 328 36.70 6.06 0.86
N ARG A 329 36.61 7.01 1.81
CA ARG A 329 37.66 7.32 2.80
C ARG A 329 37.71 6.40 4.03
N GLY A 330 36.75 5.48 4.17
CA GLY A 330 36.64 4.57 5.31
C GLY A 330 36.08 5.20 6.60
N THR A 331 35.45 6.38 6.53
CA THR A 331 34.82 7.04 7.69
C THR A 331 33.34 6.69 7.86
N VAL A 332 32.73 6.10 6.84
CA VAL A 332 31.32 5.65 6.84
C VAL A 332 31.31 4.17 6.43
N SER A 333 30.47 3.37 7.07
CA SER A 333 30.30 1.95 6.78
C SER A 333 29.35 1.72 5.60
N LEU A 334 29.41 0.53 5.00
CA LEU A 334 28.49 0.14 3.92
C LEU A 334 27.03 0.10 4.41
N ALA A 335 26.80 -0.34 5.65
CA ALA A 335 25.48 -0.35 6.27
C ALA A 335 24.89 1.07 6.40
N GLU A 336 25.71 2.07 6.70
CA GLU A 336 25.28 3.48 6.75
C GLU A 336 24.94 4.05 5.36
N ILE A 337 25.58 3.55 4.29
CA ILE A 337 25.17 3.89 2.91
C ILE A 337 23.78 3.32 2.64
N GLY A 338 23.55 2.04 2.97
CA GLY A 338 22.24 1.40 2.80
C GLY A 338 21.13 2.04 3.64
N ALA A 339 21.46 2.56 4.83
CA ALA A 339 20.51 3.23 5.72
C ALA A 339 20.13 4.66 5.27
N PHE A 340 20.82 5.24 4.28
CA PHE A 340 20.57 6.62 3.86
C PHE A 340 19.14 6.86 3.38
N GLY A 341 18.51 5.87 2.72
CA GLY A 341 17.12 5.97 2.27
C GLY A 341 16.15 6.23 3.42
N HIS A 342 16.30 5.51 4.54
CA HIS A 342 15.51 5.72 5.75
C HIS A 342 15.75 7.11 6.35
N TYR A 343 17.01 7.51 6.47
CA TYR A 343 17.38 8.84 6.97
C TYR A 343 16.77 9.97 6.13
N ALA A 344 16.80 9.85 4.80
CA ALA A 344 16.22 10.85 3.90
C ALA A 344 14.69 10.94 4.06
N ALA A 345 14.01 9.79 4.16
CA ALA A 345 12.57 9.73 4.39
C ALA A 345 12.19 10.36 5.74
N GLU A 346 12.90 10.03 6.82
CA GLU A 346 12.65 10.60 8.17
C GLU A 346 12.80 12.11 8.18
N ARG A 347 13.85 12.63 7.53
CA ARG A 347 14.07 14.07 7.42
C ARG A 347 12.93 14.74 6.65
N GLN A 348 12.53 14.17 5.52
CA GLN A 348 11.46 14.74 4.69
C GLN A 348 10.12 14.77 5.44
N VAL A 349 9.80 13.70 6.17
CA VAL A 349 8.58 13.61 6.98
C VAL A 349 8.59 14.64 8.11
N ARG A 350 9.73 14.78 8.81
CA ARG A 350 9.88 15.79 9.87
C ARG A 350 9.71 17.21 9.32
N GLU A 351 10.30 17.50 8.17
CA GLU A 351 10.14 18.78 7.48
C GLU A 351 8.68 19.10 7.18
N TRP A 352 7.88 18.12 6.75
CA TRP A 352 6.44 18.33 6.52
C TRP A 352 5.66 18.64 7.81
N PHE A 353 5.96 17.95 8.91
CA PHE A 353 5.23 18.15 10.17
C PHE A 353 5.66 19.42 10.92
N ASP A 354 6.94 19.77 10.87
CA ASP A 354 7.50 20.98 11.51
C ASP A 354 7.23 22.26 10.69
N SER A 355 7.01 22.13 9.39
CA SER A 355 6.76 23.24 8.48
C SER A 355 5.46 23.99 8.82
N ALA A 356 5.56 25.31 8.91
CA ALA A 356 4.41 26.22 8.93
C ALA A 356 3.73 26.36 7.57
N ASP A 357 4.42 26.02 6.47
CA ASP A 357 3.90 26.11 5.11
C ASP A 357 2.86 25.02 4.78
N HIS A 358 2.79 23.97 5.60
CA HIS A 358 1.83 22.87 5.43
C HIS A 358 0.65 23.10 6.38
N THR A 359 -0.53 23.30 5.82
CA THR A 359 -1.74 23.44 6.62
C THR A 359 -2.13 22.11 7.26
N LEU A 360 -3.04 22.14 8.24
CA LEU A 360 -3.59 20.91 8.82
C LEU A 360 -4.27 20.03 7.76
N HIS A 361 -4.87 20.64 6.73
CA HIS A 361 -5.48 19.94 5.59
C HIS A 361 -4.42 19.21 4.76
N ASP A 362 -3.27 19.85 4.50
CA ASP A 362 -2.15 19.22 3.78
C ASP A 362 -1.55 18.05 4.60
N LYS A 363 -1.40 18.22 5.91
CA LYS A 363 -0.91 17.16 6.81
C LYS A 363 -1.89 15.97 6.86
N ALA A 364 -3.20 16.23 6.85
CA ALA A 364 -4.20 15.17 6.74
C ALA A 364 -4.09 14.42 5.39
N PHE A 365 -3.82 15.13 4.30
CA PHE A 365 -3.60 14.52 2.99
C PHE A 365 -2.34 13.65 2.96
N LEU A 366 -1.24 14.10 3.57
CA LEU A 366 -0.02 13.31 3.68
C LEU A 366 -0.25 12.01 4.47
N ILE A 367 -0.97 12.06 5.59
CA ILE A 367 -1.30 10.86 6.40
C ILE A 367 -2.23 9.91 5.64
N ALA A 368 -3.23 10.45 4.94
CA ALA A 368 -4.12 9.65 4.10
C ALA A 368 -3.36 9.01 2.94
N LEU A 369 -2.50 9.75 2.25
CA LEU A 369 -1.65 9.21 1.19
C LEU A 369 -0.72 8.12 1.71
N ALA A 370 -0.17 8.25 2.92
CA ALA A 370 0.62 7.19 3.53
C ALA A 370 -0.19 5.93 3.87
N THR A 371 -1.46 6.07 4.23
CA THR A 371 -2.37 4.93 4.42
C THR A 371 -2.77 4.29 3.09
N PHE A 372 -2.97 5.11 2.05
CA PHE A 372 -3.50 4.74 0.73
C PHE A 372 -2.45 4.78 -0.37
N ASP A 373 -1.18 4.56 -0.05
CA ASP A 373 -0.08 4.55 -1.02
C ASP A 373 -0.34 3.46 -2.08
N GLU A 374 -0.19 3.77 -3.36
CA GLU A 374 -0.54 2.88 -4.49
C GLU A 374 -2.07 2.66 -4.68
N ALA A 375 -2.93 3.49 -4.08
CA ALA A 375 -4.39 3.44 -4.27
C ALA A 375 -4.90 4.59 -5.16
N PRO A 376 -6.19 4.55 -5.60
CA PRO A 376 -6.78 5.63 -6.38
C PRO A 376 -6.71 7.00 -5.68
N TYR A 377 -6.32 8.03 -6.43
CA TYR A 377 -6.23 9.41 -5.91
C TYR A 377 -7.57 9.92 -5.34
N PRO A 378 -8.74 9.72 -6.01
CA PRO A 378 -10.02 10.21 -5.49
C PRO A 378 -10.34 9.64 -4.10
N LEU A 379 -10.05 8.36 -3.88
CA LEU A 379 -10.24 7.69 -2.59
C LEU A 379 -9.36 8.33 -1.50
N THR A 380 -8.08 8.54 -1.81
CA THR A 380 -7.11 9.17 -0.90
C THR A 380 -7.54 10.59 -0.51
N ALA A 381 -8.00 11.39 -1.49
CA ALA A 381 -8.47 12.74 -1.24
C ALA A 381 -9.77 12.78 -0.40
N GLU A 382 -10.73 11.90 -0.69
CA GLU A 382 -11.97 11.76 0.09
C GLU A 382 -11.67 11.42 1.56
N LEU A 383 -10.83 10.41 1.80
CA LEU A 383 -10.55 9.93 3.16
C LEU A 383 -9.59 10.85 3.93
N SER A 384 -8.78 11.64 3.23
CA SER A 384 -8.03 12.78 3.78
C SER A 384 -8.97 13.84 4.35
N ASP A 385 -10.01 14.23 3.62
CA ASP A 385 -10.98 15.24 4.06
C ASP A 385 -11.72 14.77 5.33
N VAL A 386 -12.00 13.47 5.43
CA VAL A 386 -12.55 12.87 6.65
C VAL A 386 -11.55 12.97 7.81
N LEU A 387 -10.27 12.63 7.59
CA LEU A 387 -9.22 12.73 8.62
C LEU A 387 -9.03 14.18 9.09
N PHE A 388 -9.00 15.13 8.16
CA PHE A 388 -8.91 16.56 8.46
C PHE A 388 -10.04 16.98 9.43
N GLY A 389 -11.27 16.53 9.20
CA GLY A 389 -12.38 16.80 10.13
C GLY A 389 -12.16 16.25 11.55
N PHE A 390 -11.49 15.09 11.69
CA PHE A 390 -11.11 14.57 13.01
C PHE A 390 -10.00 15.39 13.66
N LEU A 391 -8.96 15.76 12.90
CA LEU A 391 -7.84 16.56 13.39
C LEU A 391 -8.27 17.97 13.79
N GLN A 392 -9.08 18.63 12.96
CA GLN A 392 -9.61 19.97 13.22
C GLN A 392 -10.39 20.03 14.53
N ARG A 393 -11.15 18.98 14.87
CA ARG A 393 -11.88 18.92 16.15
C ARG A 393 -10.97 18.85 17.38
N ILE A 394 -9.75 18.36 17.22
CA ILE A 394 -8.75 18.33 18.30
C ILE A 394 -8.06 19.68 18.38
N GLU A 395 -7.60 20.21 17.25
CA GLU A 395 -6.81 21.44 17.22
C GLU A 395 -7.65 22.69 17.52
N ASN A 396 -8.84 22.79 16.92
CA ASN A 396 -9.76 23.91 17.08
C ASN A 396 -11.22 23.43 17.24
N PRO A 397 -11.61 22.93 18.42
CA PRO A 397 -12.92 22.33 18.66
C PRO A 397 -14.12 23.26 18.36
N GLY A 398 -13.93 24.58 18.47
CA GLY A 398 -14.96 25.58 18.22
C GLY A 398 -15.14 25.98 16.75
N GLU A 399 -14.25 25.56 15.86
CA GLU A 399 -14.27 25.94 14.46
C GLU A 399 -14.62 24.75 13.56
N PRO A 400 -15.65 24.85 12.70
CA PRO A 400 -15.99 23.76 11.79
C PRO A 400 -14.89 23.60 10.74
N ALA A 401 -14.62 22.35 10.35
CA ALA A 401 -13.73 22.04 9.24
C ALA A 401 -14.26 22.67 7.94
N ARG A 402 -13.45 23.55 7.32
CA ARG A 402 -13.78 24.21 6.06
C ARG A 402 -12.93 23.63 4.94
N ILE A 403 -13.53 22.76 4.13
CA ILE A 403 -12.88 22.19 2.95
C ILE A 403 -13.40 22.93 1.71
N PRO A 404 -12.53 23.63 0.96
CA PRO A 404 -12.95 24.29 -0.27
C PRO A 404 -13.36 23.27 -1.34
N VAL A 405 -14.57 23.41 -1.89
CA VAL A 405 -15.10 22.53 -2.95
C VAL A 405 -14.24 22.57 -4.22
N PHE A 406 -13.79 23.77 -4.60
CA PHE A 406 -12.82 24.01 -5.68
C PHE A 406 -11.53 24.59 -5.08
N GLY A 407 -10.85 23.78 -4.28
CA GLY A 407 -9.61 24.15 -3.63
C GLY A 407 -8.37 23.90 -4.48
N THR A 408 -7.26 23.63 -3.79
CA THR A 408 -5.96 23.26 -4.37
C THR A 408 -6.13 22.19 -5.44
N SER A 409 -5.57 22.42 -6.63
CA SER A 409 -5.66 21.45 -7.72
C SER A 409 -5.04 20.13 -7.28
N SER A 410 -5.56 19.03 -7.84
CA SER A 410 -5.06 17.70 -7.52
C SER A 410 -3.55 17.61 -7.81
N ALA A 411 -3.10 18.13 -8.95
CA ALA A 411 -1.71 18.12 -9.36
C ALA A 411 -0.80 18.84 -8.37
N GLN A 412 -1.26 19.97 -7.81
CA GLN A 412 -0.52 20.70 -6.80
C GLN A 412 -0.41 19.92 -5.48
N ARG A 413 -1.48 19.27 -5.00
CA ARG A 413 -1.42 18.44 -3.77
C ARG A 413 -0.45 17.28 -3.90
N VAL A 414 -0.47 16.59 -5.04
CA VAL A 414 0.44 15.47 -5.30
C VAL A 414 1.89 15.92 -5.39
N GLU A 415 2.14 17.08 -6.00
CA GLU A 415 3.50 17.62 -6.05
C GLU A 415 4.00 18.04 -4.66
N GLN A 416 3.17 18.71 -3.85
CA GLN A 416 3.52 19.08 -2.47
C GLN A 416 3.83 17.86 -1.60
N ALA A 417 3.14 16.74 -1.86
CA ALA A 417 3.39 15.46 -1.20
C ALA A 417 4.59 14.69 -1.77
N LEU A 418 5.32 15.24 -2.75
CA LEU A 418 6.41 14.55 -3.46
C LEU A 418 5.97 13.16 -3.95
N ALA A 419 4.79 13.11 -4.56
CA ALA A 419 4.16 11.91 -5.06
C ALA A 419 4.07 11.92 -6.58
N ASP A 420 3.90 10.72 -7.15
CA ASP A 420 3.70 10.50 -8.58
C ASP A 420 2.28 9.99 -8.85
N ARG A 421 1.80 10.28 -10.05
CA ARG A 421 0.52 9.77 -10.57
C ARG A 421 0.78 8.84 -11.72
N TYR A 422 0.03 7.74 -11.74
CA TYR A 422 0.08 6.78 -12.83
C TYR A 422 -1.32 6.20 -13.08
N GLN A 423 -1.49 5.59 -14.25
CA GLN A 423 -2.71 4.87 -14.60
C GLN A 423 -2.44 3.38 -14.49
N GLU A 424 -3.32 2.65 -13.83
CA GLU A 424 -3.24 1.21 -13.71
C GLU A 424 -4.64 0.59 -13.77
N PRO A 425 -4.83 -0.54 -14.48
CA PRO A 425 -6.09 -1.27 -14.41
C PRO A 425 -6.26 -1.87 -13.01
N GLU A 426 -7.38 -1.56 -12.37
CA GLU A 426 -7.80 -2.14 -11.10
C GLU A 426 -8.95 -3.12 -11.34
N ASP A 427 -8.80 -4.35 -10.88
CA ASP A 427 -9.85 -5.36 -10.96
C ASP A 427 -11.00 -4.97 -10.02
N THR A 428 -12.18 -4.74 -10.59
CA THR A 428 -13.41 -4.47 -9.85
C THR A 428 -14.42 -5.58 -10.09
N ASP A 429 -15.53 -5.57 -9.32
CA ASP A 429 -16.64 -6.51 -9.49
C ASP A 429 -17.28 -6.46 -10.90
N TRP A 430 -17.04 -5.38 -11.66
CA TRP A 430 -17.52 -5.20 -13.04
C TRP A 430 -16.45 -5.49 -14.10
N GLY A 431 -15.26 -5.95 -13.68
CA GLY A 431 -14.09 -6.15 -14.53
C GLY A 431 -12.99 -5.10 -14.30
N PRO A 432 -11.89 -5.16 -15.07
CA PRO A 432 -10.76 -4.24 -14.92
C PRO A 432 -11.13 -2.82 -15.35
N VAL A 433 -10.89 -1.83 -14.49
CA VAL A 433 -11.13 -0.41 -14.75
C VAL A 433 -9.83 0.37 -14.61
N LEU A 434 -9.50 1.21 -15.60
CA LEU A 434 -8.32 2.07 -15.53
C LEU A 434 -8.51 3.15 -14.47
N GLN A 435 -7.68 3.13 -13.43
CA GLN A 435 -7.73 4.07 -12.31
C GLN A 435 -6.50 4.96 -12.28
N THR A 436 -6.70 6.22 -11.87
CA THR A 436 -5.59 7.15 -11.58
C THR A 436 -5.12 6.93 -10.15
N LYS A 437 -3.99 6.27 -10.00
CA LYS A 437 -3.37 5.98 -8.70
C LYS A 437 -2.31 7.02 -8.34
N VAL A 438 -2.03 7.11 -7.04
CA VAL A 438 -1.02 8.00 -6.47
C VAL A 438 -0.10 7.20 -5.55
N GLN A 439 1.19 7.50 -5.58
CA GLN A 439 2.17 6.91 -4.67
C GLN A 439 3.27 7.92 -4.33
N PHE A 440 3.93 7.78 -3.18
CA PHE A 440 5.14 8.56 -2.91
C PHE A 440 6.27 8.22 -3.88
N ARG A 441 7.07 9.23 -4.25
CA ARG A 441 8.28 9.05 -5.07
C ARG A 441 9.31 8.13 -4.40
N ASP A 442 9.39 8.24 -3.07
CA ASP A 442 10.18 7.32 -2.23
C ASP A 442 9.25 6.38 -1.46
N ARG A 443 9.35 5.09 -1.73
CA ARG A 443 8.54 4.03 -1.12
C ARG A 443 8.63 4.00 0.41
N LEU A 444 9.76 4.41 0.99
CA LEU A 444 9.94 4.42 2.45
C LEU A 444 9.10 5.51 3.15
N THR A 445 8.65 6.52 2.41
CA THR A 445 7.94 7.69 2.95
C THR A 445 6.67 7.29 3.68
N ALA A 446 5.86 6.40 3.09
CA ALA A 446 4.56 6.02 3.65
C ALA A 446 4.70 5.44 5.06
N ILE A 447 5.54 4.41 5.23
CA ILE A 447 5.74 3.76 6.53
C ILE A 447 6.38 4.74 7.53
N THR A 448 7.40 5.49 7.11
CA THR A 448 8.06 6.48 7.98
C THR A 448 7.08 7.54 8.48
N LEU A 449 6.19 8.02 7.62
CA LEU A 449 5.17 9.01 7.97
C LEU A 449 4.15 8.45 8.97
N LEU A 450 3.66 7.23 8.75
CA LEU A 450 2.72 6.58 9.66
C LEU A 450 3.33 6.28 11.04
N ARG A 451 4.64 5.96 11.09
CA ARG A 451 5.37 5.83 12.36
C ARG A 451 5.48 7.18 13.06
N GLU A 452 5.97 8.21 12.36
CA GLU A 452 6.17 9.55 12.93
C GLU A 452 4.88 10.14 13.48
N VAL A 453 3.76 10.06 12.75
CA VAL A 453 2.48 10.58 13.25
C VAL A 453 1.99 9.85 14.51
N TRP A 454 2.31 8.55 14.64
CA TRP A 454 1.90 7.76 15.79
C TRP A 454 2.80 7.97 17.02
N THR A 455 4.11 8.07 16.84
CA THR A 455 5.08 8.16 17.94
C THR A 455 5.49 9.61 18.25
N GLY A 456 5.69 10.44 17.24
CA GLY A 456 6.12 11.84 17.34
C GLY A 456 4.99 12.81 17.68
N HIS A 457 3.73 12.48 17.32
CA HIS A 457 2.57 13.36 17.53
C HIS A 457 1.43 12.74 18.36
N PRO A 458 1.63 12.44 19.68
CA PRO A 458 0.61 11.80 20.51
C PRO A 458 -0.76 12.50 20.54
N SER A 459 -0.78 13.83 20.41
CA SER A 459 -2.02 14.63 20.36
C SER A 459 -2.91 14.30 19.16
N ALA A 460 -2.35 13.76 18.06
CA ALA A 460 -3.12 13.34 16.89
C ALA A 460 -3.77 11.96 17.07
N ARG A 461 -3.31 11.14 18.03
CA ARG A 461 -3.77 9.75 18.21
C ARG A 461 -5.30 9.62 18.35
N PRO A 462 -6.03 10.46 19.11
CA PRO A 462 -7.49 10.31 19.20
C PRO A 462 -8.19 10.47 17.84
N ALA A 463 -7.71 11.39 16.99
CA ALA A 463 -8.24 11.60 15.65
C ALA A 463 -7.91 10.41 14.74
N LEU A 464 -6.66 9.95 14.75
CA LEU A 464 -6.23 8.76 14.00
C LEU A 464 -7.04 7.52 14.40
N VAL A 465 -7.23 7.30 15.70
CA VAL A 465 -8.00 6.15 16.21
C VAL A 465 -9.46 6.20 15.75
N ALA A 466 -10.09 7.37 15.84
CA ALA A 466 -11.47 7.55 15.38
C ALA A 466 -11.60 7.38 13.86
N TRP A 467 -10.63 7.91 13.11
CA TRP A 467 -10.57 7.76 11.66
C TRP A 467 -10.38 6.31 11.24
N LEU A 468 -9.37 5.60 11.77
CA LEU A 468 -9.10 4.20 11.46
C LEU A 468 -10.27 3.27 11.83
N ARG A 469 -10.97 3.55 12.95
CA ARG A 469 -12.20 2.80 13.29
C ARG A 469 -13.30 2.97 12.25
N ARG A 470 -13.42 4.15 11.65
CA ARG A 470 -14.36 4.39 10.54
C ARG A 470 -13.90 3.66 9.27
N LEU A 471 -12.61 3.68 8.96
CA LEU A 471 -12.07 2.97 7.80
C LEU A 471 -12.23 1.44 7.90
N ALA A 472 -12.02 0.88 9.09
CA ALA A 472 -12.20 -0.56 9.33
C ALA A 472 -13.65 -1.04 9.13
N ASP A 473 -14.62 -0.12 9.15
CA ASP A 473 -16.06 -0.38 8.95
C ASP A 473 -16.53 -0.04 7.52
N ASP A 474 -15.63 0.47 6.65
CA ASP A 474 -15.97 0.88 5.29
C ASP A 474 -16.36 -0.32 4.40
N PRO A 475 -17.36 -0.19 3.51
CA PRO A 475 -17.77 -1.29 2.63
C PRO A 475 -16.69 -1.71 1.63
N ARG A 476 -15.76 -0.82 1.26
CA ARG A 476 -14.71 -1.08 0.26
C ARG A 476 -13.58 -1.93 0.87
N PRO A 477 -13.25 -3.12 0.30
CA PRO A 477 -12.18 -3.99 0.82
C PRO A 477 -10.82 -3.30 0.94
N VAL A 478 -10.42 -2.55 -0.09
CA VAL A 478 -9.18 -1.76 -0.09
C VAL A 478 -9.10 -0.82 1.12
N VAL A 479 -10.21 -0.18 1.51
CA VAL A 479 -10.22 0.76 2.64
C VAL A 479 -9.98 0.05 3.97
N ARG A 480 -10.64 -1.09 4.19
CA ARG A 480 -10.47 -1.88 5.42
C ARG A 480 -9.06 -2.45 5.52
N THR A 481 -8.53 -2.98 4.43
CA THR A 481 -7.18 -3.54 4.39
C THR A 481 -6.12 -2.46 4.62
N ARG A 482 -6.30 -1.25 4.08
CA ARG A 482 -5.43 -0.10 4.38
C ARG A 482 -5.54 0.39 5.82
N ALA A 483 -6.72 0.35 6.43
CA ALA A 483 -6.86 0.63 7.86
C ALA A 483 -6.07 -0.38 8.72
N ALA A 484 -6.16 -1.67 8.38
CA ALA A 484 -5.41 -2.73 9.04
C ALA A 484 -3.89 -2.60 8.83
N ALA A 485 -3.45 -2.28 7.62
CA ALA A 485 -2.06 -1.99 7.27
C ALA A 485 -1.48 -0.81 8.06
N THR A 486 -2.24 0.28 8.20
CA THR A 486 -1.81 1.42 9.03
C THR A 486 -1.73 1.04 10.50
N ALA A 487 -2.71 0.28 11.02
CA ALA A 487 -2.65 -0.23 12.40
C ALA A 487 -1.47 -1.19 12.62
N ALA A 488 -1.06 -1.94 11.58
CA ALA A 488 0.11 -2.80 11.62
C ALA A 488 1.41 -2.02 11.76
N VAL A 489 1.59 -0.93 11.01
CA VAL A 489 2.74 -0.02 11.15
C VAL A 489 2.77 0.60 12.56
N MET A 490 1.62 1.00 13.09
CA MET A 490 1.52 1.51 14.46
C MET A 490 1.87 0.46 15.51
N ALA A 491 1.48 -0.81 15.28
CA ALA A 491 1.78 -1.92 16.18
C ALA A 491 3.25 -2.35 16.13
N GLU A 492 3.90 -2.22 14.97
CA GLU A 492 5.34 -2.45 14.86
C GLU A 492 6.12 -1.34 15.59
N ALA A 493 5.70 -0.08 15.48
CA ALA A 493 6.37 1.04 16.15
C ALA A 493 6.10 1.12 17.67
N ASP A 494 4.87 0.85 18.11
CA ASP A 494 4.43 0.93 19.51
C ASP A 494 3.30 -0.09 19.76
N LEU A 495 3.70 -1.36 19.89
CA LEU A 495 2.79 -2.49 20.09
C LEU A 495 1.82 -2.29 21.27
N PRO A 496 2.26 -1.88 22.48
CA PRO A 496 1.34 -1.70 23.60
C PRO A 496 0.23 -0.68 23.31
N SER A 497 0.56 0.48 22.75
CA SER A 497 -0.44 1.52 22.46
C SER A 497 -1.37 1.10 21.32
N ALA A 498 -0.84 0.53 20.24
CA ALA A 498 -1.66 0.08 19.11
C ALA A 498 -2.63 -1.04 19.54
N MET A 499 -2.17 -1.98 20.36
CA MET A 499 -3.01 -3.03 20.94
C MET A 499 -4.12 -2.44 21.81
N ALA A 500 -3.79 -1.50 22.69
CA ALA A 500 -4.74 -0.91 23.63
C ALA A 500 -5.79 -0.01 22.96
N LEU A 501 -5.38 0.79 21.98
CA LEU A 501 -6.24 1.82 21.38
C LEU A 501 -7.02 1.34 20.15
N LEU A 502 -6.48 0.38 19.39
CA LEU A 502 -7.04 -0.09 18.12
C LEU A 502 -7.35 -1.58 18.14
N ILE A 503 -6.32 -2.43 18.14
CA ILE A 503 -6.45 -3.84 17.73
C ILE A 503 -7.33 -4.63 18.70
N ARG A 504 -7.19 -4.46 20.03
CA ARG A 504 -8.07 -5.17 20.99
C ARG A 504 -9.53 -4.77 20.85
N SER A 505 -9.80 -3.49 20.57
CA SER A 505 -11.17 -3.00 20.41
C SER A 505 -11.84 -3.61 19.17
N TRP A 506 -11.08 -3.75 18.08
CA TRP A 506 -11.53 -4.42 16.86
C TRP A 506 -11.71 -5.93 17.04
N ALA A 507 -10.76 -6.59 17.71
CA ALA A 507 -10.79 -8.04 17.94
C ALA A 507 -11.95 -8.49 18.84
N ALA A 508 -12.40 -7.63 19.77
CA ALA A 508 -13.51 -7.90 20.67
C ALA A 508 -14.86 -7.31 20.18
N ASP A 509 -14.91 -6.72 18.98
CA ASP A 509 -16.12 -6.13 18.41
C ASP A 509 -17.11 -7.22 17.94
N ARG A 510 -18.41 -6.89 17.95
CA ARG A 510 -19.46 -7.79 17.45
C ARG A 510 -19.42 -7.92 15.93
N ARG A 511 -19.04 -6.85 15.23
CA ARG A 511 -18.99 -6.79 13.77
C ARG A 511 -17.87 -7.67 13.23
N LEU A 512 -18.18 -8.49 12.23
CA LEU A 512 -17.22 -9.38 11.59
C LEU A 512 -16.07 -8.60 10.94
N ARG A 513 -16.40 -7.52 10.23
CA ARG A 513 -15.45 -6.64 9.53
C ARG A 513 -14.38 -6.05 10.45
N ALA A 514 -14.77 -5.62 11.65
CA ALA A 514 -13.83 -5.11 12.65
C ALA A 514 -12.88 -6.21 13.14
N ARG A 515 -13.40 -7.42 13.42
CA ARG A 515 -12.56 -8.55 13.81
C ARG A 515 -11.60 -8.97 12.71
N LEU A 516 -12.04 -8.94 11.44
CA LEU A 516 -11.18 -9.20 10.29
C LEU A 516 -10.07 -8.14 10.16
N ALA A 517 -10.39 -6.85 10.36
CA ALA A 517 -9.39 -5.78 10.40
C ALA A 517 -8.34 -6.01 11.50
N ALA A 518 -8.73 -6.53 12.67
CA ALA A 518 -7.78 -6.91 13.72
C ALA A 518 -6.87 -8.08 13.33
N ALA A 519 -7.43 -9.11 12.69
CA ALA A 519 -6.65 -10.24 12.18
C ALA A 519 -5.65 -9.79 11.11
N ASN A 520 -6.10 -8.98 10.14
CA ASN A 520 -5.26 -8.41 9.09
C ASN A 520 -4.15 -7.53 9.68
N ALA A 521 -4.46 -6.69 10.68
CA ALA A 521 -3.49 -5.81 11.32
C ALA A 521 -2.40 -6.60 12.05
N LEU A 522 -2.74 -7.66 12.77
CA LEU A 522 -1.75 -8.52 13.44
C LEU A 522 -0.90 -9.32 12.47
N ALA A 523 -1.49 -9.84 11.39
CA ALA A 523 -0.77 -10.55 10.33
C ALA A 523 0.26 -9.64 9.66
N LEU A 524 -0.15 -8.44 9.23
CA LEU A 524 0.76 -7.46 8.63
C LEU A 524 1.80 -6.94 9.64
N ALA A 525 1.42 -6.76 10.91
CA ALA A 525 2.36 -6.32 11.94
C ALA A 525 3.49 -7.34 12.12
N HIS A 526 3.17 -8.64 12.08
CA HIS A 526 4.18 -9.68 12.12
C HIS A 526 5.14 -9.61 10.92
N HIS A 527 4.62 -9.42 9.70
CA HIS A 527 5.46 -9.28 8.50
C HIS A 527 6.38 -8.05 8.55
N LEU A 528 5.93 -6.97 9.18
CA LEU A 528 6.74 -5.77 9.44
C LEU A 528 7.78 -5.95 10.56
N GLY A 529 7.70 -7.04 11.33
CA GLY A 529 8.64 -7.36 12.42
C GLY A 529 8.13 -7.05 13.83
N ALA A 530 6.84 -6.81 14.03
CA ALA A 530 6.27 -6.60 15.36
C ALA A 530 6.50 -7.84 16.26
N PRO A 531 6.98 -7.64 17.49
CA PRO A 531 7.38 -8.76 18.33
C PRO A 531 6.17 -9.43 19.00
N HIS A 532 6.31 -10.70 19.40
CA HIS A 532 5.34 -11.46 20.20
C HIS A 532 3.95 -11.71 19.58
N VAL A 533 3.77 -11.52 18.27
CA VAL A 533 2.47 -11.79 17.61
C VAL A 533 2.01 -13.23 17.82
N SER A 534 2.88 -14.24 17.64
CA SER A 534 2.53 -15.65 17.87
C SER A 534 2.01 -15.93 19.29
N ARG A 535 2.63 -15.30 20.30
CA ARG A 535 2.18 -15.40 21.71
C ARG A 535 0.79 -14.78 21.93
N ILE A 536 0.53 -13.62 21.33
CA ILE A 536 -0.80 -12.96 21.39
C ILE A 536 -1.86 -13.86 20.77
N LEU A 537 -1.58 -14.44 19.61
CA LEU A 537 -2.51 -15.34 18.91
C LEU A 537 -2.78 -16.60 19.72
N ALA A 538 -1.75 -17.21 20.32
CA ALA A 538 -1.90 -18.39 21.17
C ALA A 538 -2.80 -18.10 22.39
N GLU A 539 -2.57 -16.97 23.07
CA GLU A 539 -3.39 -16.52 24.22
C GLU A 539 -4.85 -16.32 23.80
N TRP A 540 -5.09 -15.61 22.69
CA TRP A 540 -6.43 -15.30 22.19
C TRP A 540 -7.17 -16.53 21.67
N CYS A 541 -6.47 -17.51 21.08
CA CYS A 541 -7.08 -18.73 20.56
C CYS A 541 -7.75 -19.57 21.67
N THR A 542 -7.27 -19.44 22.91
CA THR A 542 -7.85 -20.09 24.09
C THR A 542 -8.64 -19.14 25.01
N ALA A 543 -8.85 -17.89 24.60
CA ALA A 543 -9.54 -16.91 25.42
C ALA A 543 -11.02 -17.27 25.68
N PRO A 544 -11.60 -16.85 26.82
CA PRO A 544 -13.03 -17.07 27.09
C PRO A 544 -13.93 -16.34 26.09
N ASP A 545 -13.50 -15.17 25.60
CA ASP A 545 -14.24 -14.42 24.58
C ASP A 545 -14.10 -15.06 23.19
N HIS A 546 -15.23 -15.51 22.63
CA HIS A 546 -15.30 -16.11 21.30
C HIS A 546 -14.84 -15.19 20.17
N ARG A 547 -14.95 -13.86 20.36
CA ARG A 547 -14.55 -12.87 19.35
C ARG A 547 -13.03 -12.80 19.21
N LEU A 548 -12.33 -12.86 20.35
CA LEU A 548 -10.86 -12.96 20.38
C LEU A 548 -10.39 -14.29 19.78
N ARG A 549 -11.06 -15.41 20.12
CA ARG A 549 -10.75 -16.71 19.51
C ARG A 549 -10.90 -16.67 18.00
N TRP A 550 -12.04 -16.19 17.51
CA TRP A 550 -12.30 -16.06 16.08
C TRP A 550 -11.22 -15.22 15.38
N THR A 551 -10.86 -14.07 15.97
CA THR A 551 -9.81 -13.19 15.43
C THR A 551 -8.46 -13.89 15.36
N ALA A 552 -8.08 -14.62 16.40
CA ALA A 552 -6.82 -15.38 16.43
C ALA A 552 -6.81 -16.52 15.41
N VAL A 553 -7.91 -17.28 15.33
CA VAL A 553 -8.09 -18.35 14.36
C VAL A 553 -7.97 -17.83 12.94
N ARG A 554 -8.59 -16.69 12.61
CA ARG A 554 -8.44 -16.08 11.29
C ARG A 554 -7.04 -15.53 11.05
N CYS A 555 -6.42 -14.91 12.03
CA CYS A 555 -5.04 -14.44 11.89
C CYS A 555 -4.07 -15.59 11.55
N TYR A 556 -4.24 -16.79 12.14
CA TYR A 556 -3.40 -17.95 11.77
C TYR A 556 -3.53 -18.38 10.31
N ALA A 557 -4.68 -18.15 9.65
CA ALA A 557 -4.82 -18.39 8.21
C ALA A 557 -3.96 -17.42 7.38
N LEU A 558 -3.74 -16.21 7.90
CA LEU A 558 -3.07 -15.11 7.19
C LEU A 558 -1.55 -15.11 7.38
N VAL A 559 -1.06 -15.58 8.54
CA VAL A 559 0.37 -15.49 8.90
C VAL A 559 0.96 -16.76 9.49
N GLY A 560 0.17 -17.80 9.70
CA GLY A 560 0.66 -19.00 10.38
C GLY A 560 1.76 -19.73 9.60
N ASP A 561 1.88 -19.50 8.28
CA ASP A 561 2.98 -20.02 7.45
C ASP A 561 4.37 -19.53 7.89
N ALA A 562 4.45 -18.41 8.63
CA ALA A 562 5.69 -17.94 9.24
C ALA A 562 6.12 -18.76 10.48
N PHE A 563 5.19 -19.49 11.11
CA PHE A 563 5.43 -20.33 12.30
C PHE A 563 4.45 -21.54 12.31
N PRO A 564 4.54 -22.43 11.30
CA PRO A 564 3.42 -23.30 10.96
C PRO A 564 3.20 -24.43 11.96
N GLN A 565 4.26 -24.94 12.61
CA GLN A 565 4.12 -25.94 13.67
C GLN A 565 3.39 -25.35 14.89
N GLU A 566 3.74 -24.12 15.29
CA GLU A 566 3.10 -23.42 16.41
C GLU A 566 1.63 -23.12 16.10
N ALA A 567 1.35 -22.65 14.88
CA ALA A 567 -0.01 -22.35 14.43
C ALA A 567 -0.90 -23.61 14.41
N LEU A 568 -0.43 -24.72 13.83
CA LEU A 568 -1.18 -25.97 13.80
C LEU A 568 -1.40 -26.53 15.21
N ALA A 569 -0.41 -26.42 16.10
CA ALA A 569 -0.54 -26.82 17.49
C ALA A 569 -1.60 -25.97 18.23
N ALA A 570 -1.60 -24.65 18.05
CA ALA A 570 -2.57 -23.76 18.66
C ALA A 570 -4.01 -24.04 18.18
N LEU A 571 -4.22 -24.23 16.87
CA LEU A 571 -5.54 -24.58 16.31
C LEU A 571 -6.02 -25.94 16.82
N THR A 572 -5.12 -26.93 16.90
CA THR A 572 -5.45 -28.25 17.45
C THR A 572 -5.83 -28.17 18.93
N GLU A 573 -5.13 -27.36 19.71
CA GLU A 573 -5.43 -27.18 21.13
C GLU A 573 -6.76 -26.43 21.33
N ALA A 574 -7.07 -25.45 20.49
CA ALA A 574 -8.37 -24.78 20.51
C ALA A 574 -9.53 -25.75 20.26
N VAL A 575 -9.37 -26.72 19.36
CA VAL A 575 -10.36 -27.79 19.11
C VAL A 575 -10.52 -28.67 20.36
N ARG A 576 -9.42 -29.10 20.99
CA ARG A 576 -9.49 -29.91 22.23
C ARG A 576 -10.16 -29.14 23.37
N GLY A 577 -9.83 -27.86 23.51
CA GLY A 577 -10.41 -26.96 24.50
C GLY A 577 -11.89 -26.64 24.27
N MET A 578 -12.50 -27.03 23.15
CA MET A 578 -13.96 -26.91 22.96
C MET A 578 -14.71 -27.77 23.98
N GLU A 579 -14.29 -29.02 24.17
CA GLU A 579 -15.00 -29.96 25.04
C GLU A 579 -14.86 -29.60 26.53
N SER A 580 -13.72 -29.03 26.92
CA SER A 580 -13.50 -28.55 28.29
C SER A 580 -14.37 -27.34 28.65
N ARG A 581 -14.99 -26.66 27.68
CA ARG A 581 -15.90 -25.53 27.89
C ARG A 581 -17.33 -25.94 28.28
N GLY A 582 -17.64 -27.24 28.36
CA GLY A 582 -18.92 -27.75 28.87
C GLY A 582 -19.91 -28.13 27.76
N THR A 583 -21.20 -27.85 27.97
CA THR A 583 -22.27 -28.24 27.04
C THR A 583 -22.08 -27.59 25.66
N PRO A 584 -22.33 -28.30 24.53
CA PRO A 584 -22.23 -27.72 23.20
C PRO A 584 -23.03 -26.42 23.09
N ALA A 585 -22.31 -25.31 22.94
CA ALA A 585 -22.95 -24.01 22.76
C ALA A 585 -23.39 -23.83 21.31
N ARG A 586 -24.42 -23.01 21.11
CA ARG A 586 -24.80 -22.51 19.78
C ARG A 586 -23.57 -21.85 19.14
N GLY A 587 -23.20 -22.26 17.92
CA GLY A 587 -22.02 -21.76 17.20
C GLY A 587 -20.76 -22.63 17.27
N TRP A 588 -20.73 -23.75 18.01
CA TRP A 588 -19.56 -24.66 18.01
C TRP A 588 -19.28 -25.30 16.65
N ALA A 589 -20.32 -25.55 15.86
CA ALA A 589 -20.14 -26.07 14.49
C ALA A 589 -19.43 -25.04 13.61
N GLU A 590 -19.83 -23.77 13.70
CA GLU A 590 -19.19 -22.64 13.00
C GLU A 590 -17.75 -22.43 13.49
N GLU A 591 -17.51 -22.40 14.81
CA GLU A 591 -16.15 -22.24 15.37
C GLU A 591 -15.21 -23.37 14.91
N ARG A 592 -15.71 -24.62 14.84
CA ARG A 592 -14.93 -25.76 14.34
C ARG A 592 -14.68 -25.66 12.84
N ASP A 593 -15.64 -25.15 12.08
CA ASP A 593 -15.46 -24.92 10.65
C ASP A 593 -14.44 -23.80 10.39
N ASP A 594 -14.50 -22.70 11.14
CA ASP A 594 -13.51 -21.61 11.09
C ASP A 594 -12.10 -22.12 11.37
N LEU A 595 -11.93 -22.92 12.43
CA LEU A 595 -10.67 -23.58 12.79
C LEU A 595 -10.14 -24.43 11.63
N ALA A 596 -11.00 -25.26 11.03
CA ALA A 596 -10.64 -26.14 9.93
C ALA A 596 -10.27 -25.37 8.65
N GLN A 597 -11.01 -24.31 8.31
CA GLN A 597 -10.68 -23.42 7.19
C GLN A 597 -9.34 -22.72 7.41
N SER A 598 -9.06 -22.24 8.62
CA SER A 598 -7.77 -21.60 8.94
C SER A 598 -6.61 -22.58 8.88
N ALA A 599 -6.79 -23.81 9.37
CA ALA A 599 -5.77 -24.86 9.25
C ALA A 599 -5.52 -25.25 7.78
N ALA A 600 -6.57 -25.29 6.95
CA ALA A 600 -6.45 -25.55 5.53
C ALA A 600 -5.63 -24.45 4.82
N ALA A 601 -5.97 -23.18 5.08
CA ALA A 601 -5.25 -22.05 4.50
C ALA A 601 -3.77 -22.01 4.93
N LEU A 602 -3.50 -22.28 6.21
CA LEU A 602 -2.15 -22.43 6.76
C LEU A 602 -1.35 -23.50 6.02
N LEU A 603 -1.89 -24.72 5.92
CA LEU A 603 -1.19 -25.86 5.32
C LEU A 603 -0.93 -25.67 3.83
N LEU A 604 -1.89 -25.06 3.13
CA LEU A 604 -1.72 -24.69 1.73
C LEU A 604 -0.63 -23.63 1.58
N ALA A 605 -0.66 -22.56 2.37
CA ALA A 605 0.34 -21.49 2.31
C ALA A 605 1.76 -22.01 2.59
N ALA A 606 1.93 -22.82 3.64
CA ALA A 606 3.20 -23.45 3.97
C ALA A 606 3.68 -24.40 2.84
N GLY A 607 2.76 -25.13 2.22
CA GLY A 607 3.06 -25.98 1.07
C GLY A 607 3.47 -25.20 -0.19
N GLN A 608 2.81 -24.08 -0.48
CA GLN A 608 3.18 -23.22 -1.62
C GLN A 608 4.56 -22.58 -1.43
N GLU A 609 4.89 -22.15 -0.21
CA GLU A 609 6.22 -21.60 0.10
C GLU A 609 7.31 -22.68 -0.01
N ALA A 610 7.04 -23.88 0.49
CA ALA A 610 7.92 -25.05 0.34
C ALA A 610 8.19 -25.36 -1.14
N ALA A 611 7.14 -25.37 -1.96
CA ALA A 611 7.25 -25.59 -3.40
C ALA A 611 8.03 -24.48 -4.12
N ALA A 612 7.93 -23.23 -3.66
CA ALA A 612 8.66 -22.10 -4.22
C ALA A 612 10.16 -22.13 -3.89
N ARG A 613 10.53 -22.65 -2.71
CA ARG A 613 11.93 -22.76 -2.23
C ARG A 613 12.59 -24.10 -2.51
N ASP A 614 11.83 -25.08 -2.98
CA ASP A 614 12.23 -26.50 -3.07
C ASP A 614 12.71 -27.07 -1.72
N ASP A 615 12.05 -26.66 -0.62
CA ASP A 615 12.33 -27.11 0.75
C ASP A 615 11.05 -27.67 1.38
N TRP A 616 10.98 -29.01 1.44
CA TRP A 616 9.74 -29.73 1.74
C TRP A 616 9.64 -30.25 3.17
N ASP A 617 10.70 -30.23 3.97
CA ASP A 617 10.77 -30.87 5.29
C ASP A 617 9.64 -30.39 6.21
N ALA A 618 9.54 -29.07 6.39
CA ALA A 618 8.51 -28.47 7.24
C ALA A 618 7.09 -28.76 6.74
N ALA A 619 6.83 -28.63 5.43
CA ALA A 619 5.51 -28.87 4.85
C ALA A 619 5.11 -30.35 4.96
N ALA A 620 6.01 -31.27 4.65
CA ALA A 620 5.78 -32.71 4.76
C ALA A 620 5.49 -33.12 6.21
N GLY A 621 6.24 -32.59 7.18
CA GLY A 621 6.00 -32.85 8.61
C GLY A 621 4.61 -32.41 9.09
N LEU A 622 4.10 -31.27 8.59
CA LEU A 622 2.76 -30.78 8.93
C LEU A 622 1.66 -31.69 8.36
N TRP A 623 1.76 -32.07 7.09
CA TRP A 623 0.79 -32.96 6.46
C TRP A 623 0.82 -34.37 7.06
N ASP A 624 2.00 -34.89 7.41
CA ASP A 624 2.17 -36.19 8.07
C ASP A 624 1.62 -36.20 9.52
N ALA A 625 1.55 -35.05 10.18
CA ALA A 625 0.93 -34.95 11.51
C ALA A 625 -0.59 -35.15 11.49
N LEU A 626 -1.29 -34.73 10.43
CA LEU A 626 -2.75 -34.76 10.37
C LEU A 626 -3.37 -36.17 10.48
N PRO A 627 -2.88 -37.23 9.79
CA PRO A 627 -3.39 -38.59 9.98
C PRO A 627 -3.35 -39.07 11.44
N ARG A 628 -2.37 -38.63 12.24
CA ARG A 628 -2.28 -38.96 13.68
C ARG A 628 -3.37 -38.24 14.48
N LEU A 629 -3.69 -37.00 14.11
CA LEU A 629 -4.74 -36.19 14.71
C LEU A 629 -6.16 -36.61 14.30
N ALA A 630 -6.33 -37.44 13.27
CA ALA A 630 -7.63 -37.87 12.74
C ALA A 630 -8.37 -38.92 13.61
N HIS A 631 -8.36 -38.75 14.94
CA HIS A 631 -8.97 -39.64 15.93
C HIS A 631 -9.62 -38.82 17.06
N GLY A 632 -10.53 -39.43 17.81
CA GLY A 632 -11.17 -38.79 18.96
C GLY A 632 -11.81 -37.44 18.64
N THR A 633 -11.52 -36.44 19.47
CA THR A 633 -12.12 -35.09 19.47
C THR A 633 -11.66 -34.22 18.29
N THR A 634 -10.49 -34.53 17.71
CA THR A 634 -9.90 -33.81 16.57
C THR A 634 -10.23 -34.42 15.22
N ARG A 635 -10.92 -35.57 15.18
CA ARG A 635 -11.29 -36.27 13.94
C ARG A 635 -12.05 -35.37 12.96
N ASP A 636 -13.13 -34.74 13.40
CA ASP A 636 -13.98 -33.89 12.56
C ASP A 636 -13.21 -32.66 12.03
N PHE A 637 -12.37 -32.04 12.88
CA PHE A 637 -11.49 -30.94 12.49
C PHE A 637 -10.53 -31.34 11.36
N VAL A 638 -9.87 -32.50 11.45
CA VAL A 638 -8.93 -32.95 10.40
C VAL A 638 -9.67 -33.23 9.07
N LEU A 639 -10.84 -33.88 9.13
CA LEU A 639 -11.62 -34.17 7.93
C LEU A 639 -12.11 -32.89 7.24
N ARG A 640 -12.63 -31.93 8.00
CA ARG A 640 -13.01 -30.60 7.48
C ARG A 640 -11.83 -29.82 6.94
N THR A 641 -10.68 -29.86 7.63
CA THR A 641 -9.44 -29.21 7.17
C THR A 641 -9.05 -29.74 5.80
N MET A 642 -9.12 -31.06 5.62
CA MET A 642 -8.84 -31.69 4.33
C MET A 642 -9.84 -31.25 3.25
N VAL A 643 -11.14 -31.23 3.56
CA VAL A 643 -12.18 -30.78 2.60
C VAL A 643 -11.96 -29.33 2.19
N HIS A 644 -11.72 -28.43 3.15
CA HIS A 644 -11.46 -27.01 2.90
C HIS A 644 -10.17 -26.80 2.11
N ALA A 645 -9.12 -27.60 2.35
CA ALA A 645 -7.87 -27.52 1.58
C ALA A 645 -8.03 -27.94 0.11
N CYS A 646 -9.08 -28.68 -0.24
CA CYS A 646 -9.30 -29.11 -1.62
C CYS A 646 -9.97 -28.05 -2.52
N GLY A 647 -10.59 -27.02 -1.93
CA GLY A 647 -11.34 -25.98 -2.64
C GLY A 647 -10.49 -24.90 -3.34
N PRO A 648 -9.47 -24.31 -2.69
CA PRO A 648 -8.66 -23.24 -3.26
C PRO A 648 -7.99 -23.56 -4.60
N THR A 649 -7.97 -22.56 -5.49
CA THR A 649 -7.34 -22.62 -6.82
C THR A 649 -6.41 -21.42 -7.03
N ASP A 650 -5.47 -21.50 -7.98
CA ASP A 650 -4.53 -20.42 -8.33
C ASP A 650 -5.14 -19.31 -9.21
N GLY A 651 -6.42 -19.39 -9.55
CA GLY A 651 -7.13 -18.47 -10.44
C GLY A 651 -8.54 -18.11 -9.97
N PRO A 652 -9.37 -17.48 -10.83
CA PRO A 652 -10.77 -17.21 -10.53
C PRO A 652 -11.56 -18.50 -10.24
N ALA A 653 -12.62 -18.38 -9.43
CA ALA A 653 -13.45 -19.51 -9.03
C ALA A 653 -13.89 -20.35 -10.25
N GLY A 654 -13.59 -21.64 -10.22
CA GLY A 654 -13.98 -22.60 -11.26
C GLY A 654 -13.06 -22.67 -12.49
N THR A 655 -12.01 -21.85 -12.57
CA THR A 655 -11.11 -21.81 -13.75
C THR A 655 -9.62 -21.98 -13.41
N GLY A 656 -9.23 -21.83 -12.14
CA GLY A 656 -7.85 -22.04 -11.69
C GLY A 656 -7.49 -23.52 -11.43
N ARG A 657 -6.19 -23.80 -11.42
CA ARG A 657 -5.62 -25.10 -11.04
C ARG A 657 -5.80 -25.31 -9.53
N PRO A 658 -6.29 -26.48 -9.08
CA PRO A 658 -6.45 -26.77 -7.65
C PRO A 658 -5.10 -26.80 -6.92
N LEU A 659 -4.96 -25.98 -5.88
CA LEU A 659 -3.67 -25.77 -5.21
C LEU A 659 -3.15 -27.03 -4.50
N LEU A 660 -4.05 -27.81 -3.89
CA LEU A 660 -3.66 -29.05 -3.21
C LEU A 660 -3.20 -30.13 -4.21
N LEU A 661 -3.81 -30.16 -5.40
CA LEU A 661 -3.41 -31.07 -6.46
C LEU A 661 -2.07 -30.65 -7.07
N ASP A 662 -1.85 -29.34 -7.27
CA ASP A 662 -0.55 -28.83 -7.70
C ASP A 662 0.55 -29.13 -6.67
N LEU A 663 0.27 -28.95 -5.38
CA LEU A 663 1.19 -29.31 -4.30
C LEU A 663 1.58 -30.80 -4.35
N PHE A 664 0.60 -31.69 -4.51
CA PHE A 664 0.84 -33.12 -4.68
C PHE A 664 1.71 -33.41 -5.92
N ALA A 665 1.45 -32.73 -7.04
CA ALA A 665 2.16 -32.91 -8.30
C ALA A 665 3.64 -32.51 -8.20
N ARG A 666 3.96 -31.44 -7.46
CA ARG A 666 5.33 -30.92 -7.33
C ARG A 666 6.20 -31.71 -6.35
N ALA A 667 5.59 -32.42 -5.40
CA ALA A 667 6.32 -33.21 -4.41
C ALA A 667 7.02 -34.43 -5.05
N ASP A 668 8.31 -34.64 -4.75
CA ASP A 668 9.09 -35.77 -5.30
C ASP A 668 8.47 -37.12 -4.89
N PRO A 669 8.06 -37.99 -5.83
CA PRO A 669 7.45 -39.29 -5.52
C PRO A 669 8.45 -40.37 -5.05
N ARG A 670 9.76 -40.15 -5.14
CA ARG A 670 10.78 -41.15 -4.79
C ARG A 670 10.73 -41.54 -3.32
N GLN A 671 10.73 -42.84 -3.02
CA GLN A 671 10.73 -43.31 -1.65
C GLN A 671 11.93 -42.77 -0.86
N GLY A 672 11.68 -42.33 0.38
CA GLY A 672 12.69 -41.76 1.27
C GLY A 672 12.86 -40.25 1.18
N THR A 673 12.11 -39.55 0.31
CA THR A 673 12.05 -38.08 0.27
C THR A 673 10.89 -37.55 1.11
N ASP A 674 10.99 -36.29 1.55
CA ASP A 674 9.91 -35.57 2.23
C ASP A 674 8.69 -35.39 1.32
N GLY A 675 8.93 -35.21 0.02
CA GLY A 675 7.87 -35.18 -0.99
C GLY A 675 7.03 -36.47 -1.00
N ALA A 676 7.66 -37.63 -0.89
CA ALA A 676 6.95 -38.90 -0.82
C ALA A 676 6.13 -39.00 0.48
N VAL A 677 6.66 -38.53 1.61
CA VAL A 677 5.92 -38.48 2.89
C VAL A 677 4.64 -37.65 2.74
N LEU A 678 4.76 -36.44 2.18
CA LEU A 678 3.61 -35.55 1.91
C LEU A 678 2.56 -36.24 1.04
N ARG A 679 2.97 -36.85 -0.08
CA ARG A 679 2.06 -37.53 -1.02
C ARG A 679 1.29 -38.68 -0.36
N HIS A 680 1.96 -39.48 0.47
CA HIS A 680 1.32 -40.56 1.22
C HIS A 680 0.37 -40.05 2.30
N ALA A 681 0.73 -38.97 3.00
CA ALA A 681 -0.13 -38.32 3.99
C ALA A 681 -1.41 -37.79 3.34
N LEU A 682 -1.31 -37.09 2.20
CA LEU A 682 -2.45 -36.61 1.42
C LEU A 682 -3.36 -37.76 0.97
N ALA A 683 -2.80 -38.84 0.42
CA ALA A 683 -3.58 -40.02 0.04
C ALA A 683 -4.30 -40.66 1.24
N ALA A 684 -3.64 -40.74 2.40
CA ALA A 684 -4.25 -41.26 3.62
C ALA A 684 -5.42 -40.40 4.12
N LEU A 685 -5.30 -39.07 4.05
CA LEU A 685 -6.36 -38.14 4.42
C LEU A 685 -7.55 -38.21 3.45
N TRP A 686 -7.27 -38.24 2.15
CA TRP A 686 -8.31 -38.44 1.12
C TRP A 686 -9.11 -39.72 1.33
N ARG A 687 -8.44 -40.85 1.61
CA ARG A 687 -9.13 -42.11 1.91
C ARG A 687 -10.02 -41.99 3.15
N ARG A 688 -9.60 -41.25 4.19
CA ARG A 688 -10.42 -41.00 5.38
C ARG A 688 -11.64 -40.13 5.06
N VAL A 689 -11.49 -39.08 4.24
CA VAL A 689 -12.60 -38.23 3.78
C VAL A 689 -13.62 -39.04 2.97
N LEU A 690 -13.17 -39.82 2.00
CA LEU A 690 -14.05 -40.60 1.13
C LEU A 690 -14.82 -41.71 1.87
N ASN A 691 -14.23 -42.27 2.93
CA ASN A 691 -14.85 -43.29 3.77
C ASN A 691 -15.66 -42.72 4.94
N ASP A 692 -15.69 -41.41 5.14
CA ASP A 692 -16.50 -40.77 6.18
C ASP A 692 -17.93 -40.48 5.69
N PRO A 693 -18.99 -40.89 6.42
CA PRO A 693 -20.37 -40.69 5.98
C PRO A 693 -20.79 -39.23 5.78
N VAL A 694 -20.14 -38.27 6.48
CA VAL A 694 -20.48 -36.84 6.43
C VAL A 694 -19.67 -36.13 5.34
N CYS A 695 -18.36 -36.41 5.26
CA CYS A 695 -17.45 -35.70 4.34
C CYS A 695 -17.34 -36.33 2.94
N SER A 696 -17.76 -37.59 2.76
CA SER A 696 -17.61 -38.31 1.48
C SER A 696 -18.28 -37.59 0.30
N ALA A 697 -19.47 -37.01 0.52
CA ALA A 697 -20.17 -36.26 -0.52
C ALA A 697 -19.36 -35.04 -1.01
N SER A 698 -18.79 -34.26 -0.09
CA SER A 698 -17.93 -33.12 -0.41
C SER A 698 -16.65 -33.58 -1.11
N GLY A 699 -15.98 -34.62 -0.60
CA GLY A 699 -14.77 -35.16 -1.22
C GLY A 699 -15.00 -35.66 -2.66
N LEU A 700 -16.09 -36.38 -2.90
CA LEU A 700 -16.47 -36.82 -4.26
C LEU A 700 -16.82 -35.62 -5.15
N SER A 701 -17.48 -34.59 -4.62
CA SER A 701 -17.75 -33.35 -5.36
C SER A 701 -16.47 -32.68 -5.82
N THR A 702 -15.50 -32.53 -4.92
CA THR A 702 -14.20 -31.92 -5.26
C THR A 702 -13.41 -32.77 -6.24
N MET A 703 -13.42 -34.10 -6.12
CA MET A 703 -12.80 -34.99 -7.10
C MET A 703 -13.41 -34.80 -8.50
N ARG A 704 -14.74 -34.61 -8.61
CA ARG A 704 -15.37 -34.28 -9.90
C ARG A 704 -14.89 -32.94 -10.45
N GLN A 705 -14.74 -31.94 -9.60
CA GLN A 705 -14.22 -30.62 -10.02
C GLN A 705 -12.78 -30.71 -10.52
N TRP A 706 -11.92 -31.45 -9.82
CA TRP A 706 -10.53 -31.65 -10.25
C TRP A 706 -10.42 -32.41 -11.57
N VAL A 707 -11.23 -33.46 -11.76
CA VAL A 707 -11.28 -34.19 -13.05
C VAL A 707 -11.71 -33.26 -14.18
N ARG A 708 -12.68 -32.36 -13.96
CA ARG A 708 -13.08 -31.37 -14.96
C ARG A 708 -11.98 -30.35 -15.26
N ALA A 709 -11.32 -29.84 -14.24
CA ALA A 709 -10.20 -28.90 -14.40
C ALA A 709 -9.01 -29.52 -15.15
N ALA A 710 -8.84 -30.85 -15.08
CA ALA A 710 -7.78 -31.57 -15.77
C ALA A 710 -8.04 -31.83 -17.27
N GLU A 711 -9.22 -31.53 -17.81
CA GLU A 711 -9.50 -31.71 -19.24
C GLU A 711 -8.54 -30.88 -20.11
N ASP A 712 -8.21 -29.66 -19.66
CA ASP A 712 -7.30 -28.73 -20.36
C ASP A 712 -5.88 -28.68 -19.77
N ASP A 713 -5.57 -29.48 -18.73
CA ASP A 713 -4.27 -29.50 -18.04
C ASP A 713 -3.71 -30.93 -17.89
N ARG A 714 -2.74 -31.28 -18.74
CA ARG A 714 -2.04 -32.59 -18.70
C ARG A 714 -1.27 -32.83 -17.40
N GLY A 715 -0.76 -31.79 -16.77
CA GLY A 715 -0.07 -31.89 -15.49
C GLY A 715 -1.06 -32.29 -14.39
N ALA A 716 -2.24 -31.67 -14.36
CA ALA A 716 -3.33 -32.05 -13.47
C ALA A 716 -3.85 -33.47 -13.74
N GLU A 717 -3.99 -33.89 -15.00
CA GLU A 717 -4.38 -35.26 -15.35
C GLU A 717 -3.37 -36.29 -14.80
N THR A 718 -2.07 -36.03 -14.97
CA THR A 718 -1.01 -36.92 -14.48
C THR A 718 -1.02 -37.01 -12.96
N ALA A 719 -1.14 -35.88 -12.27
CA ALA A 719 -1.22 -35.84 -10.82
C ALA A 719 -2.45 -36.58 -10.27
N LEU A 720 -3.61 -36.46 -10.95
CA LEU A 720 -4.81 -37.20 -10.59
C LEU A 720 -4.65 -38.70 -10.78
N ALA A 721 -4.03 -39.14 -11.88
CA ALA A 721 -3.76 -40.55 -12.11
C ALA A 721 -2.89 -41.15 -11.00
N GLU A 722 -1.81 -40.44 -10.62
CA GLU A 722 -0.92 -40.85 -9.54
C GLU A 722 -1.62 -40.85 -8.17
N LEU A 723 -2.44 -39.83 -7.88
CA LEU A 723 -3.23 -39.78 -6.65
C LEU A 723 -4.23 -40.93 -6.58
N MET A 724 -5.00 -41.18 -7.66
CA MET A 724 -5.99 -42.26 -7.71
C MET A 724 -5.33 -43.62 -7.50
N ALA A 725 -4.15 -43.86 -8.07
CA ALA A 725 -3.40 -45.09 -7.82
C ALA A 725 -3.06 -45.28 -6.33
N LEU A 726 -2.78 -44.21 -5.59
CA LEU A 726 -2.58 -44.26 -4.13
C LEU A 726 -3.91 -44.44 -3.35
N LEU A 727 -5.05 -44.03 -3.90
CA LEU A 727 -6.35 -44.16 -3.24
C LEU A 727 -6.95 -45.57 -3.35
N VAL A 728 -6.67 -46.29 -4.44
CA VAL A 728 -7.23 -47.63 -4.72
C VAL A 728 -6.50 -48.70 -3.91
N VAL A 729 -6.83 -48.81 -2.62
CA VAL A 729 -6.25 -49.82 -1.71
C VAL A 729 -7.22 -50.98 -1.46
N SER A 730 -8.53 -50.77 -1.67
CA SER A 730 -9.57 -51.78 -1.53
C SER A 730 -10.48 -51.87 -2.76
N ALA A 731 -11.19 -52.99 -2.89
CA ALA A 731 -12.21 -53.16 -3.92
C ALA A 731 -13.35 -52.13 -3.81
N GLU A 732 -13.63 -51.62 -2.60
CA GLU A 732 -14.65 -50.60 -2.39
C GLU A 732 -14.19 -49.23 -2.90
N ASP A 733 -12.93 -48.87 -2.65
CA ASP A 733 -12.33 -47.64 -3.17
C ASP A 733 -12.33 -47.66 -4.71
N HIS A 734 -11.98 -48.81 -5.29
CA HIS A 734 -12.03 -49.04 -6.74
C HIS A 734 -13.45 -48.81 -7.30
N ARG A 735 -14.47 -49.49 -6.74
CA ARG A 735 -15.86 -49.33 -7.18
C ARG A 735 -16.35 -47.89 -7.08
N ARG A 736 -16.01 -47.20 -5.99
CA ARG A 736 -16.43 -45.81 -5.75
C ARG A 736 -15.81 -44.85 -6.78
N LEU A 737 -14.51 -44.97 -7.04
CA LEU A 737 -13.82 -44.11 -7.99
C LEU A 737 -14.21 -44.42 -9.44
N ALA A 738 -14.34 -45.70 -9.81
CA ALA A 738 -14.84 -46.11 -11.11
C ALA A 738 -16.24 -45.53 -11.36
N TYR A 739 -17.16 -45.70 -10.39
CA TYR A 739 -18.50 -45.14 -10.48
C TYR A 739 -18.50 -43.61 -10.62
N LEU A 740 -17.61 -42.89 -9.91
CA LEU A 740 -17.49 -41.44 -10.05
C LEU A 740 -17.11 -41.05 -11.48
N LEU A 741 -16.13 -41.73 -12.07
CA LEU A 741 -15.61 -41.44 -13.41
C LEU A 741 -16.62 -41.80 -14.51
N GLU A 742 -17.32 -42.94 -14.37
CA GLU A 742 -18.37 -43.36 -15.30
C GLU A 742 -19.58 -42.40 -15.31
N ASN A 743 -19.92 -41.84 -14.14
CA ASN A 743 -21.10 -40.97 -13.98
C ASN A 743 -20.77 -39.47 -14.01
N LEU A 744 -19.55 -39.09 -14.38
CA LEU A 744 -19.16 -37.69 -14.50
C LEU A 744 -19.71 -37.12 -15.81
N ARG A 745 -20.89 -36.50 -15.78
CA ARG A 745 -21.51 -35.85 -16.95
C ARG A 745 -21.04 -34.39 -17.09
N GLY A 746 -20.88 -33.95 -18.34
CA GLY A 746 -20.58 -32.56 -18.68
C GLY A 746 -21.78 -31.63 -18.46
N GLU A 747 -21.54 -30.32 -18.31
CA GLU A 747 -22.61 -29.32 -18.15
C GLU A 747 -23.41 -29.08 -19.44
N ALA A 748 -22.83 -29.41 -20.61
CA ALA A 748 -23.46 -29.25 -21.93
C ALA A 748 -23.65 -30.56 -22.70
N ASP A 749 -23.08 -31.67 -22.24
CA ASP A 749 -22.96 -32.90 -23.03
C ASP A 749 -23.36 -34.17 -22.26
N SER A 750 -23.97 -35.11 -22.98
CA SER A 750 -24.48 -36.37 -22.41
C SER A 750 -23.41 -37.43 -22.16
N ALA A 751 -22.18 -37.20 -22.65
CA ALA A 751 -21.03 -38.10 -22.52
C ALA A 751 -20.06 -37.63 -21.41
N PRO A 752 -19.32 -38.57 -20.78
CA PRO A 752 -18.27 -38.22 -19.83
C PRO A 752 -17.07 -37.54 -20.52
N PRO A 753 -16.38 -36.60 -19.85
CA PRO A 753 -15.17 -35.94 -20.39
C PRO A 753 -14.11 -36.94 -20.81
N ALA A 754 -13.30 -36.58 -21.82
CA ALA A 754 -12.30 -37.50 -22.35
C ALA A 754 -11.24 -37.85 -21.29
N VAL A 755 -10.91 -36.92 -20.39
CA VAL A 755 -10.02 -37.16 -19.25
C VAL A 755 -10.59 -38.19 -18.27
N ALA A 756 -11.91 -38.18 -18.03
CA ALA A 756 -12.56 -39.14 -17.13
C ALA A 756 -12.46 -40.57 -17.69
N LEU A 757 -12.62 -40.76 -19.00
CA LEU A 757 -12.45 -42.05 -19.65
C LEU A 757 -10.99 -42.56 -19.55
N ARG A 758 -10.00 -41.69 -19.76
CA ARG A 758 -8.57 -42.05 -19.62
C ARG A 758 -8.24 -42.45 -18.18
N LEU A 759 -8.65 -41.65 -17.20
CA LEU A 759 -8.49 -41.98 -15.78
C LEU A 759 -9.22 -43.28 -15.41
N HIS A 760 -10.40 -43.52 -15.97
CA HIS A 760 -11.16 -44.77 -15.74
C HIS A 760 -10.39 -46.00 -16.22
N THR A 761 -9.76 -45.93 -17.41
CA THR A 761 -8.93 -47.03 -17.91
C THR A 761 -7.73 -47.35 -17.01
N LEU A 762 -7.14 -46.32 -16.38
CA LEU A 762 -6.03 -46.48 -15.44
C LEU A 762 -6.48 -47.12 -14.12
N VAL A 763 -7.62 -46.67 -13.57
CA VAL A 763 -8.19 -47.22 -12.33
C VAL A 763 -8.69 -48.65 -12.54
N SER A 764 -9.12 -49.00 -13.75
CA SER A 764 -9.66 -50.33 -14.13
C SER A 764 -8.63 -51.34 -14.60
N ALA A 765 -7.37 -50.92 -14.80
CA ALA A 765 -6.30 -51.86 -15.13
C ALA A 765 -6.04 -52.79 -13.92
N PRO A 766 -5.95 -54.12 -14.12
CA PRO A 766 -5.72 -55.05 -13.02
C PRO A 766 -4.40 -54.72 -12.33
N HIS A 767 -4.44 -54.52 -11.01
CA HIS A 767 -3.26 -54.33 -10.18
C HIS A 767 -2.39 -55.59 -10.30
N VAL A 768 -1.28 -55.51 -11.02
CA VAL A 768 -0.32 -56.62 -11.08
C VAL A 768 0.34 -56.70 -9.71
N ASP A 769 -0.14 -57.64 -8.89
CA ASP A 769 0.49 -58.00 -7.62
C ASP A 769 1.96 -58.36 -7.88
N ALA A 770 2.88 -57.49 -7.48
CA ALA A 770 4.33 -57.72 -7.56
C ALA A 770 4.82 -58.83 -6.60
N ARG A 771 3.91 -59.60 -5.98
CA ARG A 771 4.22 -60.72 -5.06
C ARG A 771 4.24 -62.10 -5.71
N THR A 772 3.89 -62.25 -6.99
CA THR A 772 3.91 -63.56 -7.69
C THR A 772 5.04 -63.76 -8.70
N ALA A 773 6.00 -62.82 -8.81
CA ALA A 773 7.18 -62.99 -9.67
C ALA A 773 8.36 -63.74 -9.00
N ALA A 774 8.21 -64.20 -7.76
CA ALA A 774 9.23 -64.96 -7.03
C ALA A 774 8.80 -66.42 -6.79
N ALA A 775 8.43 -67.14 -7.84
CA ALA A 775 8.31 -68.60 -7.79
C ALA A 775 8.45 -69.20 -9.20
N THR A 776 9.68 -69.21 -9.71
CA THR A 776 10.05 -70.19 -10.75
C THR A 776 11.38 -70.82 -10.33
N PRO A 777 11.38 -72.06 -9.81
CA PRO A 777 12.61 -72.76 -9.56
C PRO A 777 13.17 -73.25 -10.90
N SER A 778 14.38 -72.81 -11.20
CA SER A 778 15.21 -73.35 -12.27
C SER A 778 15.41 -74.86 -12.08
N ARG A 779 15.15 -75.61 -13.15
CA ARG A 779 15.85 -76.86 -13.49
C ARG A 779 16.35 -76.75 -14.92
#